data_AF-A0A1C7NMD8-F1
#
_entry.id   AF-A0A1C7NMD8-F1
#
_cell.length_a   1.000
_cell.length_b   1.000
_cell.length_c   1.000
_cell.angle_alpha   90.00
_cell.angle_beta   90.00
_cell.angle_gamma   90.00
#
_symmetry.space_group_name_H-M   'P 1'
#
loop_
_entity.id
_entity.type
_entity.pdbx_description
1 polymer ?
#
loop_
_entity_poly.entity_id
_entity_poly.type
_entity_poly.pdbx_seq_one_letter_code
_entity_poly.pdbx_strand_id
1 'polypeptide(L)'
;MKLSSSSFICLSITLIGLLRSIQLYLSSTQDLRVANEQDPWFFRQPKTDVEHSLTGKESTPIGNQPEKIFYFVQVSDLHISKFQPKGHTIHFLHFLQSVLPNLKPEFVVITGDLIDAKDATKTVSAQYREEWQVYRAAIDQSANGTVWYDMRGNHDCFDLTSWQAENNYYRDFGESSQLLNEGKGVYSWQISKPFGDYNFVAVDACPKKGPSRPFNFFGYLTTNTMNRLVSSILSKTYNHTFMFGHYPTTTLVPGVSSEGYTFRDLASRFSIYFCGHLHRLTAGLGDVLKSYNRGTDSLELELSDMKDHGSYRIVAVDHDLISFVDVDLPITDIPPATQLIPLKSNGKIIWPRKLKTAPTVLITNPKDSRYTLPTKEPLASSHHSSHIRFLVFSEYEHSLLKVRLFVDDKHHPFPAEFVGHSSKTTNLPLWTSVWEPNDFNDFATHTLRVEVTAPNGQIGTHQISFRMDNMRVKIQGGAGEWIVWSDIASLLRFLSIFALGAMLITLIVPKVFNDYEQYSGHAHTLRDQLLLCIHEIDAGLNLSIYANVQRHIYTWTHRFLQFPEAQPNVWYLCFGLLLSLLTLPWFKTELIPSGREQAQNMGYFYLWALMLEPGNQWIPLADTWMYAIFEVTFTVAVFILYFVWKSTDAYQFHCKGNPEGGSIEYQNVCDRIWFQVLVLIYWLWRFKGLTELAVWYGSAWPTLVFNVLVWWLLAVLVVLIMGKHGIMSYVNSHRRHQVGAQPVSAPLAICSACCNAVGDLSQHQSDTNLQEFEISNSQLTDESPLTVSTSEEEESRRLIYDESGSDSSSTEARRAFRRSTLKKD
;
A
#
# COMPACT_ATOMS: atom_id res chain seq x y z
N MET A 1 26.91 32.70 -17.04
CA MET A 1 25.76 32.11 -17.76
C MET A 1 24.72 33.21 -17.91
N LYS A 2 24.41 33.70 -19.12
CA LYS A 2 23.26 34.60 -19.30
C LYS A 2 22.06 33.75 -19.72
N LEU A 3 21.13 33.54 -18.81
CA LEU A 3 19.85 32.88 -19.07
C LEU A 3 18.85 33.90 -19.62
N SER A 4 17.84 33.46 -20.38
CA SER A 4 16.74 34.38 -20.73
C SER A 4 16.01 34.82 -19.46
N SER A 5 15.40 36.01 -19.50
CA SER A 5 14.56 36.49 -18.39
C SER A 5 13.45 35.49 -18.05
N SER A 6 12.92 34.77 -19.06
CA SER A 6 11.88 33.76 -18.87
C SER A 6 12.37 32.56 -18.05
N SER A 7 13.57 32.06 -18.33
CA SER A 7 14.15 30.93 -17.60
C SER A 7 14.56 31.32 -16.19
N PHE A 8 15.07 32.54 -16.00
CA PHE A 8 15.36 33.07 -14.67
C PHE A 8 14.09 33.16 -13.81
N ILE A 9 12.99 33.68 -14.38
CA ILE A 9 11.69 33.73 -13.71
C ILE A 9 11.19 32.33 -13.37
N CYS A 10 11.25 31.36 -14.30
CA CYS A 10 10.85 29.97 -14.03
C CYS A 10 11.66 29.36 -12.87
N LEU A 11 12.98 29.57 -12.84
CA LEU A 11 13.83 29.06 -11.75
C LEU A 11 13.51 29.75 -10.41
N SER A 12 13.29 31.06 -10.40
CA SER A 12 12.91 31.79 -9.18
C SER A 12 11.55 31.36 -8.64
N ILE A 13 10.54 31.22 -9.50
CA ILE A 13 9.21 30.74 -9.10
C ILE A 13 9.29 29.29 -8.60
N THR A 14 10.10 28.44 -9.25
CA THR A 14 10.32 27.06 -8.80
C THR A 14 10.94 27.04 -7.40
N LEU A 15 11.95 27.87 -7.14
CA LEU A 15 12.56 27.99 -5.82
C LEU A 15 11.55 28.45 -4.75
N ILE A 16 10.75 29.49 -5.04
CA ILE A 16 9.69 29.95 -4.14
C ILE A 16 8.67 28.84 -3.90
N GLY A 17 8.28 28.11 -4.94
CA GLY A 17 7.37 26.98 -4.85
C GLY A 17 7.92 25.85 -3.98
N LEU A 18 9.20 25.53 -4.10
CA LEU A 18 9.88 24.56 -3.25
C LEU A 18 9.91 25.01 -1.79
N LEU A 19 10.24 26.27 -1.51
CA LEU A 19 10.21 26.82 -0.14
C LEU A 19 8.80 26.76 0.47
N ARG A 20 7.77 27.12 -0.32
CA ARG A 20 6.36 26.99 0.09
C ARG A 20 5.96 25.54 0.33
N SER A 21 6.45 24.60 -0.49
CA SER A 21 6.16 23.17 -0.34
C SER A 21 6.73 22.61 0.97
N ILE A 22 7.96 22.99 1.33
CA ILE A 22 8.60 22.64 2.60
C ILE A 22 7.81 23.23 3.76
N GLN A 23 7.43 24.50 3.68
CA GLN A 23 6.61 25.14 4.71
C GLN A 23 5.26 24.41 4.89
N LEU A 24 4.58 24.07 3.80
CA LEU A 24 3.30 23.36 3.85
C LEU A 24 3.46 22.00 4.53
N TYR A 25 4.44 21.21 4.10
CA TYR A 25 4.75 19.92 4.73
C TYR A 25 5.05 20.08 6.22
N LEU A 26 5.90 21.04 6.60
CA LEU A 26 6.23 21.29 8.01
C LEU A 26 5.02 21.73 8.83
N SER A 27 4.12 22.54 8.26
CA SER A 27 2.89 22.95 8.95
C SER A 27 1.89 21.81 9.06
N SER A 28 1.74 21.01 8.01
CA SER A 28 0.70 19.97 7.95
C SER A 28 0.99 18.79 8.86
N THR A 29 2.26 18.56 9.18
CA THR A 29 2.72 17.44 10.01
C THR A 29 3.27 17.91 11.36
N GLN A 30 2.99 19.15 11.77
CA GLN A 30 3.48 19.72 13.01
C GLN A 30 3.06 18.90 14.24
N ASP A 31 1.79 18.48 14.30
CA ASP A 31 1.21 17.68 15.40
C ASP A 31 1.84 16.27 15.53
N LEU A 32 2.60 15.82 14.53
CA LEU A 32 3.33 14.55 14.58
C LEU A 32 4.75 14.70 15.17
N ARG A 33 5.24 15.94 15.30
CA ARG A 33 6.60 16.24 15.78
C ARG A 33 6.63 17.04 17.08
N VAL A 34 5.61 17.85 17.31
CA VAL A 34 5.54 18.77 18.44
C VAL A 34 4.21 18.58 19.16
N ALA A 35 4.28 18.48 20.48
CA ALA A 35 3.10 18.42 21.32
C ALA A 35 2.29 19.71 21.18
N ASN A 36 1.01 19.57 20.87
CA ASN A 36 0.11 20.72 20.82
C ASN A 36 -0.43 20.97 22.23
N GLU A 37 0.07 21.99 22.92
CA GLU A 37 -0.35 22.33 24.30
C GLU A 37 -1.77 22.91 24.38
N GLN A 38 -2.30 23.41 23.27
CA GLN A 38 -3.66 23.96 23.18
C GLN A 38 -4.71 22.87 22.94
N ASP A 39 -4.26 21.68 22.57
CA ASP A 39 -5.12 20.51 22.40
C ASP A 39 -5.77 20.13 23.73
N PRO A 40 -7.10 19.97 23.82
CA PRO A 40 -7.75 19.47 25.04
C PRO A 40 -7.24 18.10 25.49
N TRP A 41 -6.58 17.36 24.59
CA TRP A 41 -6.00 16.04 24.85
C TRP A 41 -4.50 16.11 25.21
N PHE A 42 -3.94 17.32 25.33
CA PHE A 42 -2.54 17.53 25.71
C PHE A 42 -2.19 16.75 26.98
N PHE A 43 -1.00 16.17 26.95
CA PHE A 43 -0.44 15.43 28.07
C PHE A 43 1.03 15.78 28.18
N ARG A 44 1.38 16.42 29.30
CA ARG A 44 2.78 16.62 29.65
C ARG A 44 3.32 15.29 30.16
N GLN A 45 4.12 14.66 29.33
CA GLN A 45 4.78 13.41 29.67
C GLN A 45 5.66 13.62 30.92
N PRO A 46 5.50 12.82 31.99
CA PRO A 46 6.47 12.78 33.06
C PRO A 46 7.81 12.27 32.53
N LYS A 47 8.92 12.81 33.04
CA LYS A 47 10.25 12.24 32.78
C LYS A 47 10.24 10.79 33.20
N THR A 48 10.45 9.89 32.24
CA THR A 48 10.41 8.46 32.50
C THR A 48 11.84 7.98 32.70
N ASP A 49 12.27 7.84 33.96
CA ASP A 49 13.54 7.19 34.29
C ASP A 49 13.35 5.68 34.14
N VAL A 50 13.67 5.16 32.96
CA VAL A 50 13.51 3.74 32.66
C VAL A 50 14.70 2.98 33.24
N GLU A 51 14.52 2.34 34.40
CA GLU A 51 15.44 1.29 34.82
C GLU A 51 15.33 0.10 33.85
N HIS A 52 16.43 -0.18 33.15
CA HIS A 52 16.59 -1.37 32.33
C HIS A 52 16.78 -2.60 33.22
N SER A 53 15.72 -3.01 33.91
CA SER A 53 15.71 -4.32 34.56
C SER A 53 15.37 -5.38 33.50
N LEU A 54 16.42 -5.98 32.94
CA LEU A 54 16.30 -7.30 32.30
C LEU A 54 16.05 -8.30 33.42
N THR A 55 14.80 -8.41 33.89
CA THR A 55 14.43 -9.55 34.72
C THR A 55 14.58 -10.80 33.86
N GLY A 56 15.64 -11.58 34.10
CA GLY A 56 15.75 -12.91 33.53
C GLY A 56 14.47 -13.67 33.90
N LYS A 57 13.67 -14.04 32.91
CA LYS A 57 12.49 -14.86 33.16
C LYS A 57 12.98 -16.23 33.63
N GLU A 58 12.72 -16.58 34.89
CA GLU A 58 13.03 -17.91 35.38
C GLU A 58 12.28 -18.95 34.54
N SER A 59 13.02 -19.86 33.90
CA SER A 59 12.43 -20.96 33.15
C SER A 59 11.87 -21.97 34.16
N THR A 60 10.54 -22.03 34.27
CA THR A 60 9.90 -23.09 35.05
C THR A 60 9.54 -24.27 34.14
N PRO A 61 9.79 -25.53 34.54
CA PRO A 61 9.38 -26.71 33.79
C PRO A 61 7.87 -26.75 33.57
N ILE A 62 7.44 -27.03 32.34
CA ILE A 62 6.02 -27.11 31.99
C ILE A 62 5.52 -28.56 32.20
N GLY A 63 4.58 -28.73 33.13
CA GLY A 63 3.98 -30.02 33.49
C GLY A 63 2.49 -30.15 33.13
N ASN A 64 1.82 -31.09 33.80
CA ASN A 64 0.37 -31.33 33.62
C ASN A 64 -0.55 -30.44 34.47
N GLN A 65 0.01 -29.60 35.35
CA GLN A 65 -0.80 -28.83 36.28
C GLN A 65 -1.60 -27.71 35.57
N PRO A 66 -2.88 -27.49 35.91
CA PRO A 66 -3.73 -26.47 35.31
C PRO A 66 -3.46 -25.07 35.91
N GLU A 67 -2.19 -24.70 36.00
CA GLU A 67 -1.74 -23.42 36.55
C GLU A 67 -0.96 -22.62 35.50
N LYS A 68 -0.67 -21.36 35.85
CA LYS A 68 0.17 -20.43 35.05
C LYS A 68 -0.34 -20.21 33.63
N ILE A 69 -1.65 -20.29 33.43
CA ILE A 69 -2.29 -20.11 32.14
C ILE A 69 -3.51 -19.20 32.24
N PHE A 70 -3.68 -18.32 31.26
CA PHE A 70 -4.93 -17.60 31.01
C PHE A 70 -5.08 -17.34 29.52
N TYR A 71 -6.29 -17.01 29.07
CA TYR A 71 -6.55 -16.72 27.66
C TYR A 71 -7.61 -15.63 27.49
N PHE A 72 -7.53 -14.95 26.36
CA PHE A 72 -8.44 -13.89 25.94
C PHE A 72 -8.78 -14.03 24.46
N VAL A 73 -9.76 -13.25 24.00
CA VAL A 73 -10.23 -13.30 22.61
C VAL A 73 -10.09 -11.92 21.95
N GLN A 74 -9.57 -11.90 20.73
CA GLN A 74 -9.59 -10.75 19.84
C GLN A 74 -10.64 -10.98 18.75
N VAL A 75 -11.42 -9.93 18.45
CA VAL A 75 -12.27 -9.83 17.26
C VAL A 75 -11.95 -8.50 16.55
N SER A 76 -12.19 -8.39 15.25
CA SER A 76 -12.01 -7.14 14.53
C SER A 76 -13.05 -6.99 13.42
N ASP A 77 -13.28 -5.74 12.99
CA ASP A 77 -13.98 -5.41 11.75
C ASP A 77 -15.37 -6.06 11.67
N LEU A 78 -16.21 -5.72 12.64
CA LEU A 78 -17.59 -6.22 12.73
C LEU A 78 -18.45 -5.68 11.58
N HIS A 79 -18.28 -4.39 11.30
CA HIS A 79 -19.09 -3.62 10.37
C HIS A 79 -20.59 -3.90 10.50
N ILE A 80 -21.16 -3.70 11.70
CA ILE A 80 -22.61 -3.82 11.86
C ILE A 80 -23.29 -2.86 10.88
N SER A 81 -24.15 -3.41 10.02
CA SER A 81 -24.69 -2.69 8.86
C SER A 81 -26.21 -2.66 8.89
N LYS A 82 -26.76 -1.47 8.59
CA LYS A 82 -28.19 -1.28 8.32
C LYS A 82 -28.60 -1.75 6.93
N PHE A 83 -27.65 -1.96 6.01
CA PHE A 83 -27.93 -2.18 4.60
C PHE A 83 -27.50 -3.56 4.08
N GLN A 84 -26.59 -4.26 4.76
CA GLN A 84 -26.03 -5.52 4.26
C GLN A 84 -26.73 -6.76 4.86
N PRO A 85 -27.37 -7.62 4.03
CA PRO A 85 -28.04 -8.83 4.52
C PRO A 85 -27.10 -10.03 4.73
N LYS A 86 -25.89 -10.02 4.17
CA LYS A 86 -24.91 -11.11 4.31
C LYS A 86 -23.69 -10.60 5.07
N GLY A 87 -23.06 -11.47 5.86
CA GLY A 87 -21.89 -11.09 6.65
C GLY A 87 -22.22 -10.12 7.78
N HIS A 88 -21.29 -9.19 8.05
CA HIS A 88 -21.53 -8.03 8.88
C HIS A 88 -22.19 -8.43 10.23
N THR A 89 -23.38 -7.86 10.49
CA THR A 89 -24.20 -8.07 11.68
C THR A 89 -24.48 -9.54 11.98
N ILE A 90 -24.81 -10.37 10.98
CA ILE A 90 -25.26 -11.75 11.25
C ILE A 90 -24.12 -12.64 11.74
N HIS A 91 -22.89 -12.44 11.21
CA HIS A 91 -21.70 -13.16 11.68
C HIS A 91 -21.40 -12.82 13.14
N PHE A 92 -21.42 -11.52 13.48
CA PHE A 92 -21.20 -11.07 14.86
C PHE A 92 -22.23 -11.65 15.84
N LEU A 93 -23.52 -11.65 15.47
CA LEU A 93 -24.56 -12.25 16.31
C LEU A 93 -24.38 -13.76 16.47
N HIS A 94 -23.88 -14.47 15.45
CA HIS A 94 -23.57 -15.89 15.55
C HIS A 94 -22.35 -16.17 16.43
N PHE A 95 -21.29 -15.35 16.37
CA PHE A 95 -20.16 -15.42 17.28
C PHE A 95 -20.65 -15.29 18.74
N LEU A 96 -21.43 -14.26 19.04
CA LEU A 96 -21.99 -14.03 20.37
C LEU A 96 -22.90 -15.17 20.84
N GLN A 97 -23.77 -15.68 19.96
CA GLN A 97 -24.79 -16.68 20.33
C GLN A 97 -24.26 -18.12 20.37
N SER A 98 -23.26 -18.45 19.54
CA SER A 98 -22.83 -19.83 19.28
C SER A 98 -21.41 -20.12 19.75
N VAL A 99 -20.52 -19.12 19.78
CA VAL A 99 -19.10 -19.30 20.08
C VAL A 99 -18.74 -18.82 21.47
N LEU A 100 -18.97 -17.54 21.78
CA LEU A 100 -18.54 -16.90 23.02
C LEU A 100 -18.93 -17.67 24.31
N PRO A 101 -20.14 -18.25 24.43
CA PRO A 101 -20.53 -19.00 25.62
C PRO A 101 -19.70 -20.27 25.89
N ASN A 102 -19.07 -20.83 24.84
CA ASN A 102 -18.20 -22.01 24.94
C ASN A 102 -16.75 -21.61 25.24
N LEU A 103 -16.36 -20.37 24.93
CA LEU A 103 -15.02 -19.86 25.20
C LEU A 103 -14.88 -19.47 26.68
N LYS A 104 -15.74 -18.58 27.18
CA LYS A 104 -15.63 -17.96 28.52
C LYS A 104 -14.22 -17.39 28.82
N PRO A 105 -13.69 -16.49 27.96
CA PRO A 105 -12.35 -15.92 28.14
C PRO A 105 -12.29 -14.94 29.32
N GLU A 106 -11.07 -14.58 29.73
CA GLU A 106 -10.85 -13.52 30.73
C GLU A 106 -11.45 -12.19 30.26
N PHE A 107 -11.29 -11.87 28.97
CA PHE A 107 -11.93 -10.74 28.31
C PHE A 107 -12.01 -10.95 26.79
N VAL A 108 -12.84 -10.15 26.14
CA VAL A 108 -12.87 -9.96 24.68
C VAL A 108 -12.42 -8.54 24.37
N VAL A 109 -11.60 -8.36 23.33
CA VAL A 109 -11.23 -7.05 22.80
C VAL A 109 -11.58 -6.95 21.33
N ILE A 110 -12.20 -5.84 20.92
CA ILE A 110 -12.46 -5.52 19.51
C ILE A 110 -11.52 -4.43 19.03
N THR A 111 -10.78 -4.72 17.96
CA THR A 111 -9.80 -3.80 17.36
C THR A 111 -10.40 -2.87 16.29
N GLY A 112 -11.60 -2.33 16.52
CA GLY A 112 -12.23 -1.31 15.68
C GLY A 112 -13.14 -1.81 14.56
N ASP A 113 -13.70 -0.84 13.83
CA ASP A 113 -14.72 -0.99 12.79
C ASP A 113 -15.94 -1.76 13.30
N LEU A 114 -16.53 -1.20 14.37
CA LEU A 114 -17.71 -1.73 15.03
C LEU A 114 -18.94 -1.62 14.13
N ILE A 115 -19.06 -0.51 13.40
CA ILE A 115 -20.17 -0.24 12.48
C ILE A 115 -19.71 -0.16 11.00
N ASP A 116 -20.66 -0.28 10.07
CA ASP A 116 -20.37 -0.23 8.63
C ASP A 116 -20.32 1.20 8.10
N ALA A 117 -21.14 2.13 8.63
CA ALA A 117 -21.15 3.56 8.25
C ALA A 117 -21.23 3.83 6.74
N LYS A 118 -21.58 2.84 5.92
CA LYS A 118 -21.74 2.96 4.47
C LYS A 118 -23.22 3.03 4.14
N ASP A 119 -23.57 3.83 3.14
CA ASP A 119 -24.94 3.82 2.62
C ASP A 119 -25.24 2.55 1.81
N ALA A 120 -26.50 2.42 1.37
CA ALA A 120 -26.95 1.29 0.56
C ALA A 120 -26.12 1.09 -0.73
N THR A 121 -25.60 2.18 -1.32
CA THR A 121 -24.79 2.12 -2.55
C THR A 121 -23.30 1.83 -2.27
N LYS A 122 -22.87 1.86 -1.01
CA LYS A 122 -21.46 1.80 -0.58
C LYS A 122 -20.62 2.93 -1.18
N THR A 123 -21.23 4.06 -1.51
CA THR A 123 -20.57 5.22 -2.12
C THR A 123 -20.35 6.33 -1.11
N VAL A 124 -21.25 6.56 -0.16
CA VAL A 124 -21.07 7.60 0.85
C VAL A 124 -20.96 6.99 2.23
N SER A 125 -20.45 7.78 3.18
CA SER A 125 -20.33 7.35 4.57
C SER A 125 -21.02 8.32 5.53
N ALA A 126 -21.68 7.79 6.54
CA ALA A 126 -22.32 8.54 7.61
C ALA A 126 -22.49 7.66 8.86
N GLN A 127 -22.71 8.27 10.01
CA GLN A 127 -23.00 7.55 11.25
C GLN A 127 -24.50 7.22 11.36
N TYR A 128 -24.85 5.93 11.31
CA TYR A 128 -26.23 5.46 11.46
C TYR A 128 -26.51 4.98 12.87
N ARG A 129 -27.38 5.68 13.59
CA ARG A 129 -27.68 5.37 15.00
C ARG A 129 -28.17 3.93 15.20
N GLU A 130 -28.89 3.35 14.23
CA GLU A 130 -29.41 1.99 14.33
C GLU A 130 -28.30 0.92 14.36
N GLU A 131 -27.19 1.15 13.66
CA GLU A 131 -26.03 0.23 13.69
C GLU A 131 -25.42 0.19 15.11
N TRP A 132 -25.26 1.37 15.72
CA TRP A 132 -24.79 1.51 17.10
C TRP A 132 -25.75 0.93 18.14
N GLN A 133 -27.06 1.09 17.93
CA GLN A 133 -28.07 0.47 18.80
C GLN A 133 -28.00 -1.05 18.74
N VAL A 134 -27.80 -1.63 17.55
CA VAL A 134 -27.62 -3.08 17.39
C VAL A 134 -26.36 -3.55 18.11
N TYR A 135 -25.24 -2.85 17.94
CA TYR A 135 -23.96 -3.15 18.60
C TYR A 135 -24.12 -3.25 20.13
N ARG A 136 -24.59 -2.15 20.75
CA ARG A 136 -24.76 -2.06 22.20
C ARG A 136 -25.73 -3.11 22.72
N ALA A 137 -26.88 -3.25 22.06
CA ALA A 137 -27.91 -4.19 22.48
C ALA A 137 -27.43 -5.64 22.40
N ALA A 138 -26.60 -5.99 21.41
CA ALA A 138 -26.02 -7.33 21.29
C ALA A 138 -25.09 -7.63 22.48
N ILE A 139 -24.16 -6.73 22.79
CA ILE A 139 -23.21 -6.90 23.90
C ILE A 139 -23.96 -7.00 25.24
N ASP A 140 -24.86 -6.06 25.54
CA ASP A 140 -25.62 -6.04 26.80
C ASP A 140 -26.42 -7.33 27.04
N GLN A 141 -26.87 -7.98 25.96
CA GLN A 141 -27.70 -9.19 26.04
C GLN A 141 -26.93 -10.50 26.04
N SER A 142 -25.73 -10.57 25.42
CA SER A 142 -24.99 -11.84 25.28
C SER A 142 -23.61 -11.88 25.93
N ALA A 143 -22.97 -10.74 26.17
CA ALA A 143 -21.65 -10.68 26.80
C ALA A 143 -21.73 -10.64 28.34
N ASN A 144 -22.92 -10.86 28.93
CA ASN A 144 -23.13 -10.73 30.37
C ASN A 144 -22.23 -11.73 31.15
N GLY A 145 -21.25 -11.18 31.88
CA GLY A 145 -20.25 -11.95 32.63
C GLY A 145 -18.87 -12.06 31.97
N THR A 146 -18.69 -11.56 30.74
CA THR A 146 -17.38 -11.46 30.07
C THR A 146 -16.97 -10.01 29.98
N VAL A 147 -15.75 -9.68 30.43
CA VAL A 147 -15.21 -8.32 30.31
C VAL A 147 -15.00 -7.99 28.83
N TRP A 148 -15.42 -6.80 28.41
CA TRP A 148 -15.45 -6.40 27.02
C TRP A 148 -14.72 -5.07 26.82
N TYR A 149 -13.78 -5.05 25.89
CA TYR A 149 -13.03 -3.88 25.50
C TYR A 149 -13.24 -3.58 24.02
N ASP A 150 -13.37 -2.30 23.66
CA ASP A 150 -13.47 -1.89 22.26
C ASP A 150 -12.71 -0.59 22.00
N MET A 151 -12.48 -0.33 20.72
CA MET A 151 -11.92 0.92 20.24
C MET A 151 -12.54 1.29 18.91
N ARG A 152 -12.25 2.49 18.43
CA ARG A 152 -12.69 2.96 17.13
C ARG A 152 -11.78 2.45 16.02
N GLY A 153 -12.37 2.05 14.90
CA GLY A 153 -11.73 1.98 13.60
C GLY A 153 -12.15 3.14 12.71
N ASN A 154 -11.65 3.18 11.47
CA ASN A 154 -11.92 4.30 10.57
C ASN A 154 -13.42 4.49 10.30
N HIS A 155 -14.18 3.40 10.24
CA HIS A 155 -15.62 3.45 10.02
C HIS A 155 -16.37 4.10 11.18
N ASP A 156 -15.92 3.85 12.41
CA ASP A 156 -16.51 4.39 13.63
C ASP A 156 -16.30 5.89 13.78
N CYS A 157 -15.42 6.47 12.95
CA CYS A 157 -15.10 7.88 12.96
C CYS A 157 -15.39 8.62 11.64
N PHE A 158 -16.02 7.98 10.64
CA PHE A 158 -16.44 8.70 9.42
C PHE A 158 -17.48 9.78 9.71
N ASP A 159 -17.40 10.87 8.93
CA ASP A 159 -18.36 11.96 8.94
C ASP A 159 -18.56 12.58 10.34
N LEU A 160 -17.45 12.91 11.02
CA LEU A 160 -17.46 13.49 12.37
C LEU A 160 -16.70 14.82 12.41
N THR A 161 -17.39 15.91 12.77
CA THR A 161 -16.78 17.25 12.89
C THR A 161 -15.88 17.40 14.11
N SER A 162 -16.07 16.58 15.15
CA SER A 162 -15.24 16.48 16.34
C SER A 162 -15.67 15.29 17.20
N TRP A 163 -14.87 14.95 18.21
CA TRP A 163 -15.26 14.00 19.25
C TRP A 163 -16.45 14.43 20.11
N GLN A 164 -16.81 15.72 20.10
CA GLN A 164 -17.98 16.21 20.81
C GLN A 164 -19.25 16.26 19.95
N ALA A 165 -19.14 15.96 18.66
CA ALA A 165 -20.25 16.00 17.73
C ALA A 165 -21.43 15.13 18.20
N GLU A 166 -22.65 15.55 17.91
CA GLU A 166 -23.86 14.83 18.31
C GLU A 166 -24.00 13.47 17.61
N ASN A 167 -23.40 13.31 16.43
CA ASN A 167 -23.37 12.06 15.67
C ASN A 167 -22.16 11.16 16.01
N ASN A 168 -21.33 11.54 16.99
CA ASN A 168 -20.31 10.64 17.54
C ASN A 168 -20.96 9.59 18.45
N TYR A 169 -21.58 8.59 17.85
CA TYR A 169 -22.31 7.55 18.57
C TYR A 169 -21.38 6.56 19.30
N TYR A 170 -20.10 6.46 18.95
CA TYR A 170 -19.15 5.69 19.77
C TYR A 170 -19.13 6.20 21.22
N ARG A 171 -19.25 7.51 21.45
CA ARG A 171 -19.35 8.10 22.80
C ARG A 171 -20.50 7.52 23.61
N ASP A 172 -21.62 7.23 22.94
CA ASP A 172 -22.87 6.86 23.61
C ASP A 172 -23.07 5.34 23.67
N PHE A 173 -22.50 4.58 22.72
CA PHE A 173 -22.75 3.15 22.53
C PHE A 173 -21.51 2.26 22.65
N GLY A 174 -20.30 2.79 22.47
CA GLY A 174 -19.05 2.05 22.66
C GLY A 174 -18.87 1.63 24.13
N GLU A 175 -18.46 0.40 24.37
CA GLU A 175 -18.30 -0.17 25.72
C GLU A 175 -17.14 0.49 26.46
N SER A 176 -16.01 0.70 25.78
CA SER A 176 -14.81 1.35 26.32
C SER A 176 -14.75 2.84 25.99
N SER A 177 -15.88 3.45 25.60
CA SER A 177 -15.94 4.87 25.22
C SER A 177 -15.49 5.80 26.35
N GLN A 178 -15.88 5.49 27.59
CA GLN A 178 -15.47 6.23 28.77
C GLN A 178 -13.96 6.11 29.01
N LEU A 179 -13.42 4.87 28.99
CA LEU A 179 -11.99 4.61 29.15
C LEU A 179 -11.16 5.35 28.10
N LEU A 180 -11.60 5.31 26.84
CA LEU A 180 -10.92 5.99 25.74
C LEU A 180 -10.98 7.52 25.87
N ASN A 181 -12.10 8.07 26.35
CA ASN A 181 -12.25 9.51 26.56
C ASN A 181 -11.45 10.03 27.78
N GLU A 182 -11.38 9.27 28.86
CA GLU A 182 -10.55 9.56 30.03
C GLU A 182 -9.06 9.48 29.68
N GLY A 183 -8.69 8.42 28.95
CA GLY A 183 -7.36 8.19 28.41
C GLY A 183 -6.96 9.13 27.27
N LYS A 184 -7.90 9.90 26.72
CA LYS A 184 -7.73 10.81 25.56
C LYS A 184 -7.10 10.09 24.37
N GLY A 185 -7.70 8.98 23.98
CA GLY A 185 -7.29 8.17 22.83
C GLY A 185 -6.32 7.03 23.15
N VAL A 186 -5.83 6.91 24.39
CA VAL A 186 -5.04 5.76 24.84
C VAL A 186 -5.58 5.30 26.19
N TYR A 187 -5.98 4.04 26.31
CA TYR A 187 -6.32 3.46 27.61
C TYR A 187 -5.59 2.13 27.79
N SER A 188 -5.42 1.72 29.04
CA SER A 188 -4.75 0.46 29.37
C SER A 188 -5.43 -0.20 30.55
N TRP A 189 -5.39 -1.52 30.58
CA TRP A 189 -5.80 -2.33 31.73
C TRP A 189 -4.72 -3.36 32.04
N GLN A 190 -4.73 -3.85 33.28
CA GLN A 190 -3.73 -4.79 33.77
C GLN A 190 -4.41 -6.05 34.26
N ILE A 191 -3.76 -7.18 34.06
CA ILE A 191 -4.12 -8.44 34.69
C ILE A 191 -2.92 -8.87 35.53
N SER A 192 -3.12 -8.90 36.84
CA SER A 192 -2.16 -9.47 37.78
C SER A 192 -2.59 -10.89 38.14
N LYS A 193 -1.70 -11.85 37.92
CA LYS A 193 -1.86 -13.25 38.33
C LYS A 193 -0.74 -13.58 39.34
N PRO A 194 -0.87 -14.65 40.14
CA PRO A 194 0.19 -15.05 41.07
C PRO A 194 1.56 -15.33 40.43
N PHE A 195 1.59 -15.53 39.11
CA PHE A 195 2.77 -15.88 38.33
C PHE A 195 3.28 -14.74 37.41
N GLY A 196 2.62 -13.58 37.38
CA GLY A 196 3.05 -12.48 36.53
C GLY A 196 2.07 -11.32 36.42
N ASP A 197 2.58 -10.19 35.97
CA ASP A 197 1.82 -8.99 35.66
C ASP A 197 1.80 -8.75 34.15
N TYR A 198 0.61 -8.51 33.60
CA TYR A 198 0.39 -8.33 32.17
C TYR A 198 -0.31 -6.99 31.91
N ASN A 199 0.21 -6.23 30.94
CA ASN A 199 -0.34 -4.94 30.54
C ASN A 199 -0.97 -5.03 29.16
N PHE A 200 -2.11 -4.38 28.99
CA PHE A 200 -2.85 -4.34 27.73
C PHE A 200 -3.13 -2.88 27.42
N VAL A 201 -2.70 -2.42 26.25
CA VAL A 201 -2.75 -1.01 25.86
C VAL A 201 -3.51 -0.88 24.56
N ALA A 202 -4.59 -0.12 24.55
CA ALA A 202 -5.36 0.21 23.36
C ALA A 202 -5.09 1.64 22.91
N VAL A 203 -4.94 1.86 21.60
CA VAL A 203 -4.75 3.18 21.02
C VAL A 203 -5.71 3.46 19.88
N ASP A 204 -6.26 4.66 19.90
CA ASP A 204 -7.06 5.20 18.83
C ASP A 204 -6.23 6.12 17.92
N ALA A 205 -6.14 5.75 16.65
CA ALA A 205 -5.45 6.48 15.61
C ALA A 205 -6.40 7.15 14.60
N CYS A 206 -7.71 7.17 14.88
CA CYS A 206 -8.65 7.90 14.05
C CYS A 206 -8.32 9.41 14.01
N PRO A 207 -8.58 10.06 12.88
CA PRO A 207 -8.50 11.51 12.76
C PRO A 207 -9.47 12.19 13.72
N LYS A 208 -9.01 13.27 14.37
CA LYS A 208 -9.84 14.05 15.32
C LYS A 208 -11.12 14.63 14.70
N LYS A 209 -11.03 14.92 13.40
CA LYS A 209 -12.14 15.28 12.53
C LYS A 209 -12.16 14.25 11.41
N GLY A 210 -13.15 13.38 11.39
CA GLY A 210 -13.21 12.26 10.47
C GLY A 210 -13.86 12.66 9.16
N PRO A 211 -13.10 12.79 8.05
CA PRO A 211 -13.70 13.03 6.76
C PRO A 211 -14.57 11.84 6.36
N SER A 212 -15.58 12.10 5.54
CA SER A 212 -16.24 11.04 4.79
C SER A 212 -15.28 10.39 3.79
N ARG A 213 -15.67 9.19 3.35
CA ARG A 213 -14.98 8.46 2.29
C ARG A 213 -14.80 9.34 1.03
N PRO A 214 -13.75 9.10 0.22
CA PRO A 214 -12.80 7.98 0.30
C PRO A 214 -11.59 8.19 1.21
N PHE A 215 -11.49 9.30 1.95
CA PHE A 215 -10.39 9.52 2.91
C PHE A 215 -10.65 8.84 4.26
N ASN A 216 -9.64 8.82 5.13
CA ASN A 216 -9.61 8.12 6.41
C ASN A 216 -9.40 6.60 6.24
N PHE A 217 -8.50 6.22 5.33
CA PHE A 217 -7.90 4.89 5.26
C PHE A 217 -6.60 4.80 6.07
N PHE A 218 -5.86 5.90 6.21
CA PHE A 218 -4.67 5.95 7.07
C PHE A 218 -4.98 6.57 8.44
N GLY A 219 -4.54 5.92 9.51
CA GLY A 219 -4.55 6.48 10.87
C GLY A 219 -3.29 7.28 11.16
N TYR A 220 -3.32 8.12 12.20
CA TYR A 220 -2.10 8.80 12.68
C TYR A 220 -2.06 8.92 14.20
N LEU A 221 -0.83 8.94 14.75
CA LEU A 221 -0.60 9.18 16.18
C LEU A 221 0.12 10.52 16.35
N THR A 222 -0.55 11.48 16.96
CA THR A 222 0.07 12.78 17.29
C THR A 222 1.17 12.62 18.34
N THR A 223 2.05 13.62 18.49
CA THR A 223 3.01 13.68 19.61
C THR A 223 2.31 13.57 20.97
N ASN A 224 1.12 14.16 21.13
CA ASN A 224 0.33 14.04 22.36
C ASN A 224 -0.10 12.58 22.61
N THR A 225 -0.54 11.87 21.58
CA THR A 225 -0.90 10.45 21.66
C THR A 225 0.33 9.59 21.96
N MET A 226 1.47 9.88 21.32
CA MET A 226 2.74 9.20 21.57
C MET A 226 3.23 9.39 23.00
N ASN A 227 3.10 10.59 23.58
CA ASN A 227 3.43 10.83 25.00
C ASN A 227 2.60 9.94 25.94
N ARG A 228 1.32 9.76 25.63
CA ARG A 228 0.43 8.88 26.42
C ARG A 228 0.80 7.42 26.26
N LEU A 229 1.09 6.97 25.04
CA LEU A 229 1.61 5.63 24.79
C LEU A 229 2.89 5.35 25.56
N VAL A 230 3.83 6.31 25.58
CA VAL A 230 5.05 6.19 26.39
C VAL A 230 4.69 5.98 27.86
N SER A 231 3.81 6.80 28.44
CA SER A 231 3.40 6.62 29.84
C SER A 231 2.64 5.31 30.09
N SER A 232 1.82 4.83 29.16
CA SER A 232 1.10 3.56 29.32
C SER A 232 2.01 2.33 29.21
N ILE A 233 3.03 2.38 28.34
CA ILE A 233 3.92 1.25 28.06
C ILE A 233 5.13 1.21 28.98
N LEU A 234 5.69 2.38 29.34
CA LEU A 234 6.91 2.50 30.14
C LEU A 234 6.65 2.76 31.62
N SER A 235 5.39 2.78 32.07
CA SER A 235 5.03 3.03 33.48
C SER A 235 5.64 2.02 34.46
N LYS A 236 5.72 0.76 34.05
CA LYS A 236 6.22 -0.37 34.85
C LYS A 236 6.73 -1.47 33.92
N THR A 237 7.59 -2.35 34.44
CA THR A 237 7.96 -3.59 33.77
C THR A 237 6.89 -4.67 33.98
N TYR A 238 6.46 -5.29 32.88
CA TYR A 238 5.47 -6.38 32.87
C TYR A 238 6.08 -7.64 32.26
N ASN A 239 5.54 -8.82 32.58
CA ASN A 239 5.91 -10.07 31.93
C ASN A 239 5.65 -9.97 30.42
N HIS A 240 4.49 -9.43 30.05
CA HIS A 240 4.18 -9.02 28.68
C HIS A 240 3.35 -7.73 28.67
N THR A 241 3.64 -6.89 27.69
CA THR A 241 2.73 -5.82 27.27
C THR A 241 2.16 -6.21 25.90
N PHE A 242 0.84 -6.13 25.75
CA PHE A 242 0.10 -6.33 24.50
C PHE A 242 -0.47 -5.00 24.03
N MET A 243 -0.27 -4.68 22.76
CA MET A 243 -0.73 -3.44 22.15
C MET A 243 -1.89 -3.77 21.20
N PHE A 244 -2.95 -2.96 21.24
CA PHE A 244 -4.13 -3.07 20.38
C PHE A 244 -4.38 -1.74 19.67
N GLY A 245 -4.60 -1.79 18.37
CA GLY A 245 -4.96 -0.63 17.55
C GLY A 245 -5.69 -1.10 16.31
N HIS A 246 -6.47 -0.23 15.68
CA HIS A 246 -7.21 -0.63 14.49
C HIS A 246 -6.31 -0.76 13.25
N TYR A 247 -5.53 0.29 12.96
CA TYR A 247 -4.69 0.38 11.77
C TYR A 247 -3.37 -0.41 11.94
N PRO A 248 -3.06 -1.37 11.06
CA PRO A 248 -1.73 -1.94 10.97
C PRO A 248 -0.67 -0.87 10.71
N THR A 249 0.59 -1.16 11.05
CA THR A 249 1.68 -0.19 10.92
C THR A 249 1.87 0.30 9.47
N THR A 250 1.50 -0.50 8.48
CA THR A 250 1.53 -0.12 7.06
C THR A 250 0.53 1.00 6.68
N THR A 251 -0.58 1.13 7.42
CA THR A 251 -1.57 2.22 7.27
C THR A 251 -1.60 3.18 8.46
N LEU A 252 -0.59 3.14 9.33
CA LEU A 252 -0.44 4.03 10.48
C LEU A 252 0.70 5.02 10.25
N VAL A 253 0.45 6.31 10.49
CA VAL A 253 1.48 7.35 10.50
C VAL A 253 1.78 7.77 11.94
N PRO A 254 2.77 7.13 12.61
CA PRO A 254 3.14 7.51 13.95
C PRO A 254 3.96 8.80 13.96
N GLY A 255 3.66 9.67 14.92
CA GLY A 255 4.53 10.79 15.30
C GLY A 255 5.69 10.34 16.19
N VAL A 256 6.33 11.33 16.80
CA VAL A 256 7.39 11.15 17.80
C VAL A 256 6.94 11.78 19.11
N SER A 257 7.23 11.16 20.25
CA SER A 257 6.93 11.72 21.56
C SER A 257 7.78 12.98 21.84
N SER A 258 7.40 13.78 22.84
CA SER A 258 8.15 14.95 23.29
C SER A 258 9.55 14.60 23.83
N GLU A 259 9.75 13.36 24.25
CA GLU A 259 11.06 12.84 24.69
C GLU A 259 11.86 12.16 23.57
N GLY A 260 11.32 12.12 22.35
CA GLY A 260 11.99 11.54 21.19
C GLY A 260 11.70 10.07 20.94
N TYR A 261 10.80 9.43 21.71
CA TYR A 261 10.43 8.03 21.47
C TYR A 261 9.61 7.90 20.19
N THR A 262 10.07 7.02 19.30
CA THR A 262 9.35 6.59 18.11
C THR A 262 8.46 5.39 18.42
N PHE A 263 7.51 5.09 17.53
CA PHE A 263 6.71 3.86 17.66
C PHE A 263 7.56 2.59 17.64
N ARG A 264 8.69 2.60 16.91
CA ARG A 264 9.64 1.49 16.89
C ARG A 264 10.31 1.29 18.26
N ASP A 265 10.64 2.37 18.96
CA ASP A 265 11.21 2.29 20.30
C ASP A 265 10.19 1.68 21.27
N LEU A 266 8.91 2.05 21.16
CA LEU A 266 7.84 1.44 21.94
C LEU A 266 7.59 -0.03 21.57
N ALA A 267 7.73 -0.41 20.30
CA ALA A 267 7.62 -1.79 19.84
C ALA A 267 8.68 -2.72 20.45
N SER A 268 9.83 -2.18 20.86
CA SER A 268 10.81 -2.95 21.63
C SER A 268 10.30 -3.37 23.03
N ARG A 269 9.22 -2.74 23.53
CA ARG A 269 8.71 -2.86 24.90
C ARG A 269 7.40 -3.62 25.03
N PHE A 270 6.73 -3.90 23.92
CA PHE A 270 5.57 -4.79 23.88
C PHE A 270 5.87 -6.06 23.09
N SER A 271 5.15 -7.14 23.36
CA SER A 271 5.36 -8.44 22.71
C SER A 271 4.63 -8.54 21.38
N ILE A 272 3.36 -8.15 21.35
CA ILE A 272 2.50 -8.27 20.19
C ILE A 272 1.70 -6.98 20.00
N TYR A 273 1.63 -6.52 18.75
CA TYR A 273 0.65 -5.54 18.27
C TYR A 273 -0.48 -6.28 17.54
N PHE A 274 -1.70 -6.17 18.07
CA PHE A 274 -2.91 -6.74 17.50
C PHE A 274 -3.69 -5.66 16.75
N CYS A 275 -4.03 -5.95 15.50
CA CYS A 275 -4.73 -5.02 14.61
C CYS A 275 -5.76 -5.69 13.69
N GLY A 276 -6.49 -4.88 12.93
CA GLY A 276 -7.48 -5.29 11.93
C GLY A 276 -7.35 -4.47 10.63
N HIS A 277 -8.45 -3.92 10.13
CA HIS A 277 -8.53 -2.91 9.06
C HIS A 277 -8.31 -3.37 7.60
N LEU A 278 -7.24 -4.12 7.25
CA LEU A 278 -7.04 -4.51 5.83
C LEU A 278 -7.93 -5.67 5.42
N HIS A 279 -8.47 -6.41 6.40
CA HIS A 279 -9.28 -7.61 6.21
C HIS A 279 -8.47 -8.70 5.50
N ARG A 280 -9.05 -9.89 5.32
CA ARG A 280 -8.41 -10.86 4.43
C ARG A 280 -8.55 -10.39 2.97
N LEU A 281 -7.45 -9.91 2.39
CA LEU A 281 -7.43 -9.41 1.01
C LEU A 281 -7.76 -10.53 0.00
N THR A 282 -8.50 -10.18 -1.05
CA THR A 282 -8.93 -11.11 -2.11
C THR A 282 -7.75 -11.76 -2.85
N ALA A 283 -7.98 -12.93 -3.44
CA ALA A 283 -7.01 -13.68 -4.25
C ALA A 283 -5.74 -14.13 -3.50
N GLY A 284 -5.84 -14.33 -2.18
CA GLY A 284 -4.77 -14.90 -1.35
C GLY A 284 -3.63 -13.94 -1.00
N LEU A 285 -3.70 -12.68 -1.45
CA LEU A 285 -2.69 -11.65 -1.18
C LEU A 285 -2.62 -11.24 0.31
N GLY A 286 -3.62 -11.58 1.11
CA GLY A 286 -3.71 -11.28 2.55
C GLY A 286 -4.16 -12.47 3.41
N ASP A 287 -3.89 -13.72 2.98
CA ASP A 287 -4.28 -14.91 3.75
C ASP A 287 -3.58 -14.99 5.12
N VAL A 288 -2.37 -14.41 5.23
CA VAL A 288 -1.60 -14.34 6.47
C VAL A 288 -0.98 -12.94 6.59
N LEU A 289 -1.73 -12.02 7.20
CA LEU A 289 -1.29 -10.66 7.50
C LEU A 289 -0.62 -10.61 8.88
N LYS A 290 0.53 -11.29 8.98
CA LYS A 290 1.30 -11.41 10.22
C LYS A 290 2.77 -11.16 9.91
N SER A 291 3.42 -10.32 10.71
CA SER A 291 4.82 -9.98 10.52
C SER A 291 5.60 -10.09 11.83
N TYR A 292 6.92 -10.23 11.68
CA TYR A 292 7.86 -10.20 12.79
C TYR A 292 8.97 -9.20 12.54
N ASN A 293 9.20 -8.35 13.53
CA ASN A 293 10.32 -7.43 13.52
C ASN A 293 11.46 -7.95 14.40
N ARG A 294 12.54 -8.40 13.76
CA ARG A 294 13.77 -8.85 14.44
C ARG A 294 14.44 -7.77 15.29
N GLY A 295 14.35 -6.50 14.87
CA GLY A 295 15.02 -5.40 15.53
C GLY A 295 14.36 -4.98 16.85
N THR A 296 13.06 -5.20 16.98
CA THR A 296 12.28 -4.90 18.20
C THR A 296 11.84 -6.15 18.96
N ASP A 297 12.11 -7.33 18.40
CA ASP A 297 11.60 -8.63 18.84
C ASP A 297 10.09 -8.58 19.15
N SER A 298 9.29 -8.13 18.20
CA SER A 298 7.84 -7.97 18.36
C SER A 298 7.08 -8.54 17.17
N LEU A 299 5.88 -9.06 17.42
CA LEU A 299 4.96 -9.49 16.39
C LEU A 299 3.93 -8.41 16.09
N GLU A 300 3.53 -8.32 14.83
CA GLU A 300 2.32 -7.61 14.40
C GLU A 300 1.37 -8.63 13.78
N LEU A 301 0.19 -8.75 14.36
CA LEU A 301 -0.77 -9.79 14.02
C LEU A 301 -2.11 -9.15 13.64
N GLU A 302 -2.30 -8.92 12.35
CA GLU A 302 -3.60 -8.54 11.83
C GLU A 302 -4.55 -9.75 11.90
N LEU A 303 -5.79 -9.51 12.30
CA LEU A 303 -6.85 -10.50 12.34
C LEU A 303 -7.77 -10.31 11.13
N SER A 304 -8.16 -11.43 10.51
CA SER A 304 -9.21 -11.45 9.50
C SER A 304 -10.53 -10.92 10.07
N ASP A 305 -11.40 -10.40 9.22
CA ASP A 305 -12.59 -9.66 9.63
C ASP A 305 -13.76 -10.57 10.06
N MET A 306 -14.54 -10.09 11.02
CA MET A 306 -15.81 -10.72 11.38
C MET A 306 -16.86 -10.54 10.25
N LYS A 307 -16.76 -9.42 9.51
CA LYS A 307 -17.69 -9.02 8.45
C LYS A 307 -17.92 -10.08 7.37
N ASP A 308 -16.91 -10.44 6.59
CA ASP A 308 -16.98 -11.33 5.44
C ASP A 308 -16.55 -12.76 5.80
N HIS A 309 -15.60 -12.91 6.73
CA HIS A 309 -15.00 -14.21 7.06
C HIS A 309 -15.50 -14.81 8.38
N GLY A 310 -16.10 -14.00 9.27
CA GLY A 310 -16.56 -14.48 10.57
C GLY A 310 -15.40 -14.91 11.46
N SER A 311 -14.24 -14.28 11.33
CA SER A 311 -13.01 -14.69 12.00
C SER A 311 -12.90 -14.13 13.42
N TYR A 312 -12.32 -14.90 14.33
CA TYR A 312 -11.91 -14.46 15.67
C TYR A 312 -10.60 -15.15 16.07
N ARG A 313 -9.88 -14.58 17.05
CA ARG A 313 -8.62 -15.12 17.55
C ARG A 313 -8.71 -15.43 19.04
N ILE A 314 -8.24 -16.61 19.43
CA ILE A 314 -8.02 -16.97 20.84
C ILE A 314 -6.52 -16.85 21.10
N VAL A 315 -6.14 -16.14 22.16
CA VAL A 315 -4.75 -15.98 22.60
C VAL A 315 -4.61 -16.56 24.00
N ALA A 316 -3.66 -17.46 24.20
CA ALA A 316 -3.31 -18.02 25.49
C ALA A 316 -1.89 -17.61 25.89
N VAL A 317 -1.71 -17.29 27.16
CA VAL A 317 -0.40 -17.11 27.80
C VAL A 317 -0.24 -18.27 28.77
N ASP A 318 0.66 -19.20 28.47
CA ASP A 318 0.91 -20.44 29.25
C ASP A 318 2.38 -20.46 29.67
N HIS A 319 2.65 -20.25 30.95
CA HIS A 319 4.01 -20.07 31.50
C HIS A 319 4.79 -18.96 30.76
N ASP A 320 4.14 -17.82 30.52
CA ASP A 320 4.68 -16.70 29.72
C ASP A 320 5.02 -17.04 28.25
N LEU A 321 4.59 -18.19 27.74
CA LEU A 321 4.60 -18.49 26.30
C LEU A 321 3.26 -18.05 25.70
N ILE A 322 3.32 -17.22 24.67
CA ILE A 322 2.14 -16.69 23.97
C ILE A 322 1.80 -17.59 22.79
N SER A 323 0.64 -18.22 22.79
CA SER A 323 0.13 -19.00 21.66
C SER A 323 -1.22 -18.47 21.23
N PHE A 324 -1.56 -18.61 19.96
CA PHE A 324 -2.86 -18.18 19.46
C PHE A 324 -3.34 -19.05 18.31
N VAL A 325 -4.66 -19.03 18.07
CA VAL A 325 -5.31 -19.65 16.93
C VAL A 325 -6.35 -18.69 16.37
N ASP A 326 -6.39 -18.59 15.04
CA ASP A 326 -7.41 -17.84 14.31
C ASP A 326 -8.45 -18.86 13.82
N VAL A 327 -9.73 -18.54 14.00
CA VAL A 327 -10.85 -19.45 13.75
C VAL A 327 -11.92 -18.73 12.97
N ASP A 328 -12.44 -19.39 11.94
CA ASP A 328 -13.54 -18.88 11.12
C ASP A 328 -14.85 -19.56 11.50
N LEU A 329 -15.94 -18.80 11.51
CA LEU A 329 -17.29 -19.35 11.56
C LEU A 329 -17.57 -20.20 10.30
N PRO A 330 -18.46 -21.20 10.36
CA PRO A 330 -18.92 -21.93 9.18
C PRO A 330 -19.89 -21.04 8.36
N ILE A 331 -19.36 -20.01 7.69
CA ILE A 331 -20.15 -18.96 7.02
C ILE A 331 -21.03 -19.50 5.89
N THR A 332 -20.70 -20.65 5.30
CA THR A 332 -21.54 -21.32 4.30
C THR A 332 -22.88 -21.79 4.87
N ASP A 333 -22.96 -22.01 6.18
CA ASP A 333 -24.16 -22.44 6.88
C ASP A 333 -25.01 -21.26 7.37
N ILE A 334 -24.53 -20.02 7.18
CA ILE A 334 -25.20 -18.80 7.63
C ILE A 334 -26.03 -18.21 6.47
N PRO A 335 -27.37 -18.30 6.51
CA PRO A 335 -28.21 -17.69 5.49
C PRO A 335 -28.19 -16.16 5.60
N PRO A 336 -28.55 -15.43 4.53
CA PRO A 336 -28.75 -13.99 4.61
C PRO A 336 -29.79 -13.61 5.67
N ALA A 337 -29.53 -12.52 6.38
CA ALA A 337 -30.45 -11.94 7.34
C ALA A 337 -31.77 -11.54 6.65
N THR A 338 -32.89 -12.02 7.19
CA THR A 338 -34.23 -11.64 6.75
C THR A 338 -34.63 -10.24 7.22
N GLN A 339 -34.04 -9.79 8.34
CA GLN A 339 -34.24 -8.46 8.90
C GLN A 339 -32.87 -7.80 9.12
N LEU A 340 -32.60 -6.70 8.42
CA LEU A 340 -31.31 -6.02 8.42
C LEU A 340 -30.96 -5.36 9.77
N ILE A 341 -31.96 -4.79 10.44
CA ILE A 341 -31.84 -4.28 11.81
C ILE A 341 -32.51 -5.30 12.74
N PRO A 342 -31.75 -6.21 13.36
CA PRO A 342 -32.30 -7.31 14.15
C PRO A 342 -32.74 -6.84 15.55
N LEU A 343 -33.49 -5.76 15.64
CA LEU A 343 -34.05 -5.22 16.88
C LEU A 343 -35.58 -5.34 16.87
N LYS A 344 -36.14 -5.80 17.98
CA LYS A 344 -37.58 -5.72 18.27
C LYS A 344 -37.95 -4.32 18.72
N SER A 345 -39.25 -4.01 18.74
CA SER A 345 -39.78 -2.72 19.23
C SER A 345 -39.39 -2.39 20.68
N ASN A 346 -39.04 -3.38 21.48
CA ASN A 346 -38.56 -3.22 22.86
C ASN A 346 -37.02 -3.15 22.98
N GLY A 347 -36.30 -2.97 21.87
CA GLY A 347 -34.83 -2.87 21.84
C GLY A 347 -34.08 -4.20 22.02
N LYS A 348 -34.77 -5.34 22.11
CA LYS A 348 -34.11 -6.64 22.22
C LYS A 348 -33.65 -7.18 20.87
N ILE A 349 -32.52 -7.88 20.88
CA ILE A 349 -31.95 -8.49 19.67
C ILE A 349 -32.80 -9.68 19.24
N ILE A 350 -32.98 -9.81 17.93
CA ILE A 350 -33.53 -11.00 17.28
C ILE A 350 -32.36 -11.95 17.02
N TRP A 351 -32.08 -12.80 18.00
CA TRP A 351 -30.95 -13.72 17.94
C TRP A 351 -31.12 -14.75 16.82
N PRO A 352 -30.06 -15.03 16.04
CA PRO A 352 -30.09 -16.10 15.08
C PRO A 352 -30.09 -17.46 15.79
N ARG A 353 -30.38 -18.51 15.03
CA ARG A 353 -30.29 -19.88 15.56
C ARG A 353 -28.83 -20.22 15.87
N LYS A 354 -28.59 -20.98 16.94
CA LYS A 354 -27.22 -21.43 17.27
C LYS A 354 -26.63 -22.24 16.12
N LEU A 355 -25.39 -21.93 15.76
CA LEU A 355 -24.57 -22.73 14.85
C LEU A 355 -23.97 -23.91 15.62
N LYS A 356 -23.80 -25.03 14.92
CA LYS A 356 -22.98 -26.14 15.40
C LYS A 356 -21.57 -25.94 14.91
N THR A 357 -20.67 -25.53 15.80
CA THR A 357 -19.26 -25.31 15.47
C THR A 357 -18.44 -26.54 15.84
N ALA A 358 -17.45 -26.87 15.00
CA ALA A 358 -16.44 -27.86 15.37
C ALA A 358 -15.68 -27.41 16.63
N PRO A 359 -15.12 -28.34 17.42
CA PRO A 359 -14.23 -27.98 18.53
C PRO A 359 -13.09 -27.06 18.05
N THR A 360 -12.76 -26.04 18.82
CA THR A 360 -11.58 -25.21 18.56
C THR A 360 -10.42 -25.72 19.39
N VAL A 361 -9.26 -25.91 18.76
CA VAL A 361 -8.04 -26.38 19.43
C VAL A 361 -6.98 -25.29 19.39
N LEU A 362 -6.32 -25.04 20.52
CA LEU A 362 -5.18 -24.12 20.63
C LEU A 362 -4.03 -24.84 21.32
N ILE A 363 -2.96 -25.13 20.59
CA ILE A 363 -1.75 -25.74 21.13
C ILE A 363 -0.92 -24.67 21.82
N THR A 364 -0.51 -24.90 23.07
CA THR A 364 0.26 -23.94 23.88
C THR A 364 1.68 -24.41 24.19
N ASN A 365 1.90 -25.72 24.30
CA ASN A 365 3.23 -26.33 24.42
C ASN A 365 3.31 -27.64 23.61
N PRO A 366 4.33 -27.83 22.76
CA PRO A 366 5.35 -26.86 22.37
C PRO A 366 4.75 -25.63 21.69
N LYS A 367 5.46 -24.51 21.78
CA LYS A 367 5.05 -23.28 21.13
C LYS A 367 5.34 -23.31 19.63
N ASP A 368 4.49 -22.66 18.84
CA ASP A 368 4.72 -22.46 17.42
C ASP A 368 5.97 -21.59 17.16
N SER A 369 7.00 -22.22 16.61
CA SER A 369 8.31 -21.63 16.27
C SER A 369 8.21 -20.49 15.25
N ARG A 370 7.10 -20.35 14.52
CA ARG A 370 6.88 -19.20 13.62
C ARG A 370 6.65 -17.90 14.39
N TYR A 371 6.21 -17.98 15.64
CA TYR A 371 5.74 -16.83 16.43
C TYR A 371 6.46 -16.71 17.79
N THR A 372 7.70 -17.18 17.92
CA THR A 372 8.50 -17.03 19.15
C THR A 372 9.16 -15.66 19.29
N LEU A 373 9.28 -15.17 20.52
CA LEU A 373 9.94 -13.91 20.87
C LEU A 373 11.13 -14.22 21.79
N PRO A 374 12.33 -14.49 21.24
CA PRO A 374 13.47 -15.00 22.01
C PRO A 374 13.89 -14.13 23.20
N THR A 375 13.68 -12.81 23.14
CA THR A 375 14.04 -11.88 24.23
C THR A 375 12.91 -11.61 25.21
N LYS A 376 11.68 -12.02 24.88
CA LYS A 376 10.46 -11.70 25.65
C LYS A 376 9.73 -12.93 26.18
N GLU A 377 10.10 -14.15 25.78
CA GLU A 377 9.46 -15.39 26.21
C GLU A 377 10.48 -16.38 26.80
N PRO A 378 10.12 -17.16 27.83
CA PRO A 378 11.02 -18.16 28.43
C PRO A 378 11.06 -19.44 27.57
N LEU A 379 11.58 -19.36 26.34
CA LEU A 379 11.54 -20.48 25.37
C LEU A 379 12.22 -21.77 25.89
N ALA A 380 13.19 -21.64 26.79
CA ALA A 380 13.84 -22.78 27.45
C ALA A 380 12.89 -23.63 28.33
N SER A 381 11.73 -23.10 28.72
CA SER A 381 10.71 -23.86 29.46
C SER A 381 10.13 -25.03 28.66
N SER A 382 10.06 -24.92 27.32
CA SER A 382 9.58 -26.02 26.47
C SER A 382 10.56 -27.20 26.44
N HIS A 383 11.87 -26.96 26.50
CA HIS A 383 12.91 -28.02 26.53
C HIS A 383 12.82 -28.90 27.77
N HIS A 384 12.44 -28.30 28.89
CA HIS A 384 12.32 -29.00 30.17
C HIS A 384 10.87 -29.42 30.45
N SER A 385 9.99 -29.35 29.44
CA SER A 385 8.59 -29.73 29.60
C SER A 385 8.42 -31.26 29.65
N SER A 386 7.44 -31.73 30.40
CA SER A 386 7.09 -33.16 30.46
C SER A 386 5.80 -33.47 29.68
N HIS A 387 5.08 -32.43 29.23
CA HIS A 387 3.77 -32.57 28.61
C HIS A 387 3.59 -31.63 27.42
N ILE A 388 2.99 -32.16 26.35
CA ILE A 388 2.26 -31.37 25.35
C ILE A 388 1.03 -30.79 26.04
N ARG A 389 0.73 -29.50 25.80
CA ARG A 389 -0.42 -28.78 26.37
C ARG A 389 -1.22 -28.10 25.27
N PHE A 390 -2.54 -28.17 25.37
CA PHE A 390 -3.46 -27.53 24.45
C PHE A 390 -4.83 -27.28 25.09
N LEU A 391 -5.52 -26.24 24.62
CA LEU A 391 -6.88 -25.89 25.02
C LEU A 391 -7.89 -26.40 23.98
N VAL A 392 -9.01 -26.94 24.44
CA VAL A 392 -10.09 -27.47 23.57
C VAL A 392 -11.44 -26.84 23.92
N PHE A 393 -11.90 -25.92 23.09
CA PHE A 393 -13.18 -25.24 23.29
C PHE A 393 -14.29 -25.96 22.52
N SER A 394 -15.38 -26.32 23.21
CA SER A 394 -16.47 -27.10 22.64
C SER A 394 -17.77 -26.87 23.40
N GLU A 395 -18.91 -27.04 22.71
CA GLU A 395 -20.23 -27.09 23.36
C GLU A 395 -20.49 -28.44 24.07
N TYR A 396 -19.71 -29.47 23.75
CA TYR A 396 -19.83 -30.81 24.33
C TYR A 396 -18.96 -30.95 25.57
N GLU A 397 -19.44 -31.76 26.52
CA GLU A 397 -18.66 -32.18 27.68
C GLU A 397 -17.34 -32.86 27.27
N HIS A 398 -16.26 -32.55 27.99
CA HIS A 398 -14.90 -33.02 27.68
C HIS A 398 -14.79 -34.56 27.61
N SER A 399 -15.56 -35.28 28.42
CA SER A 399 -15.60 -36.75 28.45
C SER A 399 -16.18 -37.38 27.17
N LEU A 400 -16.87 -36.60 26.34
CA LEU A 400 -17.45 -37.05 25.07
C LEU A 400 -16.54 -36.77 23.86
N LEU A 401 -15.47 -36.01 24.05
CA LEU A 401 -14.53 -35.64 22.99
C LEU A 401 -13.49 -36.73 22.79
N LYS A 402 -13.15 -37.01 21.53
CA LYS A 402 -12.07 -37.93 21.17
C LYS A 402 -10.89 -37.14 20.64
N VAL A 403 -9.76 -37.21 21.34
CA VAL A 403 -8.54 -36.47 21.00
C VAL A 403 -7.51 -37.40 20.37
N ARG A 404 -6.88 -36.96 19.29
CA ARG A 404 -5.76 -37.64 18.62
C ARG A 404 -4.63 -36.65 18.37
N LEU A 405 -3.41 -37.08 18.61
CA LEU A 405 -2.21 -36.27 18.42
C LEU A 405 -1.32 -36.93 17.39
N PHE A 406 -0.71 -36.10 16.54
CA PHE A 406 0.24 -36.53 15.53
C PHE A 406 1.48 -35.65 15.59
N VAL A 407 2.65 -36.28 15.65
CA VAL A 407 3.94 -35.61 15.52
C VAL A 407 4.60 -36.09 14.23
N ASP A 408 4.91 -35.17 13.32
CA ASP A 408 5.41 -35.47 11.97
C ASP A 408 4.54 -36.51 11.23
N ASP A 409 3.23 -36.27 11.27
CA ASP A 409 2.17 -37.13 10.74
C ASP A 409 2.12 -38.57 11.28
N LYS A 410 2.93 -38.88 12.30
CA LYS A 410 2.88 -40.16 13.03
C LYS A 410 2.05 -40.01 14.29
N HIS A 411 1.24 -41.02 14.58
CA HIS A 411 0.40 -41.02 15.78
C HIS A 411 1.24 -40.95 17.06
N HIS A 412 0.96 -39.99 17.92
CA HIS A 412 1.60 -39.85 19.23
C HIS A 412 1.13 -40.99 20.15
N PRO A 413 2.04 -41.76 20.78
CA PRO A 413 1.66 -42.99 21.47
C PRO A 413 0.94 -42.77 22.81
N PHE A 414 1.08 -41.59 23.43
CA PHE A 414 0.50 -41.31 24.74
C PHE A 414 -0.90 -40.69 24.61
N PRO A 415 -1.87 -41.07 25.48
CA PRO A 415 -3.20 -40.50 25.46
C PRO A 415 -3.16 -39.02 25.88
N ALA A 416 -4.20 -38.28 25.50
CA ALA A 416 -4.46 -36.95 26.04
C ALA A 416 -5.46 -37.04 27.21
N GLU A 417 -5.15 -36.32 28.29
CA GLU A 417 -5.95 -36.27 29.51
C GLU A 417 -6.43 -34.85 29.75
N PHE A 418 -7.71 -34.72 30.12
CA PHE A 418 -8.28 -33.46 30.57
C PHE A 418 -7.84 -33.20 32.02
N VAL A 419 -7.13 -32.10 32.25
CA VAL A 419 -6.62 -31.69 33.57
C VAL A 419 -7.16 -30.33 34.03
N GLY A 420 -7.91 -29.68 33.15
CA GLY A 420 -8.51 -28.38 33.40
C GLY A 420 -9.72 -28.42 34.32
N HIS A 421 -10.47 -27.31 34.35
CA HIS A 421 -11.71 -27.20 35.11
C HIS A 421 -12.77 -26.45 34.32
N SER A 422 -14.03 -26.87 34.46
CA SER A 422 -15.17 -26.15 33.90
C SER A 422 -16.13 -25.77 35.03
N SER A 423 -16.35 -24.47 35.21
CA SER A 423 -17.32 -23.92 36.14
C SER A 423 -18.35 -23.06 35.41
N LYS A 424 -19.36 -22.57 36.14
CA LYS A 424 -20.37 -21.66 35.58
C LYS A 424 -19.75 -20.34 35.10
N THR A 425 -18.69 -19.86 35.76
CA THR A 425 -18.11 -18.52 35.53
C THR A 425 -16.70 -18.56 34.96
N THR A 426 -15.98 -19.67 35.11
CA THR A 426 -14.60 -19.84 34.62
C THR A 426 -14.48 -21.15 33.86
N ASN A 427 -13.75 -21.12 32.74
CA ASN A 427 -13.45 -22.32 31.97
C ASN A 427 -11.96 -22.36 31.70
N LEU A 428 -11.32 -23.46 32.07
CA LEU A 428 -9.96 -23.77 31.65
C LEU A 428 -10.01 -25.13 30.97
N PRO A 429 -10.21 -25.19 29.65
CA PRO A 429 -10.40 -26.45 28.96
C PRO A 429 -9.07 -27.10 28.57
N LEU A 430 -8.18 -27.28 29.56
CA LEU A 430 -6.81 -27.74 29.36
C LEU A 430 -6.71 -29.25 29.24
N TRP A 431 -6.02 -29.69 28.18
CA TRP A 431 -5.64 -31.06 27.92
C TRP A 431 -4.13 -31.18 27.87
N THR A 432 -3.63 -32.34 28.32
CA THR A 432 -2.20 -32.63 28.33
C THR A 432 -1.91 -34.04 27.85
N SER A 433 -0.74 -34.23 27.25
CA SER A 433 -0.25 -35.56 26.87
C SER A 433 1.24 -35.65 27.18
N VAL A 434 1.66 -36.75 27.80
CA VAL A 434 3.08 -36.99 28.14
C VAL A 434 3.92 -37.03 26.87
N TRP A 435 5.13 -36.47 26.93
CA TRP A 435 6.11 -36.56 25.85
C TRP A 435 7.54 -36.36 26.38
N GLU A 436 8.53 -36.61 25.53
CA GLU A 436 9.95 -36.35 25.80
C GLU A 436 10.48 -35.33 24.77
N PRO A 437 10.69 -34.06 25.14
CA PRO A 437 11.18 -33.03 24.21
C PRO A 437 12.53 -33.37 23.58
N ASN A 438 13.39 -34.11 24.28
CA ASN A 438 14.72 -34.47 23.76
C ASN A 438 14.66 -35.37 22.52
N ASP A 439 13.56 -36.09 22.30
CA ASP A 439 13.34 -36.87 21.07
C ASP A 439 13.27 -35.99 19.81
N PHE A 440 13.02 -34.68 19.99
CA PHE A 440 12.86 -33.67 18.94
C PHE A 440 13.94 -32.58 19.00
N ASN A 441 15.01 -32.81 19.78
CA ASN A 441 16.14 -31.89 19.92
C ASN A 441 17.26 -32.21 18.91
N ASP A 442 16.92 -32.16 17.64
CA ASP A 442 17.77 -32.54 16.50
C ASP A 442 18.06 -31.37 15.54
N PHE A 443 17.74 -30.13 15.95
CA PHE A 443 17.80 -28.91 15.13
C PHE A 443 16.90 -28.95 13.87
N ALA A 444 15.96 -29.88 13.77
CA ALA A 444 14.97 -29.93 12.71
C ALA A 444 13.71 -29.14 13.08
N THR A 445 12.83 -28.98 12.08
CA THR A 445 11.48 -28.45 12.29
C THR A 445 10.50 -29.59 12.28
N HIS A 446 9.75 -29.73 13.36
CA HIS A 446 8.73 -30.75 13.52
C HIS A 446 7.35 -30.13 13.44
N THR A 447 6.35 -30.98 13.20
CA THR A 447 4.95 -30.59 13.17
C THR A 447 4.19 -31.31 14.26
N LEU A 448 3.33 -30.58 14.98
CA LEU A 448 2.38 -31.15 15.93
C LEU A 448 0.97 -30.81 15.44
N ARG A 449 0.16 -31.84 15.22
CA ARG A 449 -1.25 -31.72 14.85
C ARG A 449 -2.12 -32.39 15.92
N VAL A 450 -3.10 -31.64 16.42
CA VAL A 450 -4.09 -32.14 17.38
C VAL A 450 -5.46 -32.14 16.72
N GLU A 451 -6.13 -33.28 16.73
CA GLU A 451 -7.48 -33.47 16.21
C GLU A 451 -8.44 -33.83 17.34
N VAL A 452 -9.59 -33.13 17.38
CA VAL A 452 -10.65 -33.37 18.36
C VAL A 452 -11.94 -33.66 17.63
N THR A 453 -12.45 -34.88 17.79
CA THR A 453 -13.74 -35.29 17.24
C THR A 453 -14.85 -35.12 18.27
N ALA A 454 -15.87 -34.33 17.92
CA ALA A 454 -17.09 -34.18 18.71
C ALA A 454 -18.09 -35.33 18.47
N PRO A 455 -19.08 -35.55 19.38
CA PRO A 455 -20.08 -36.60 19.23
C PRO A 455 -20.92 -36.52 17.96
N ASN A 456 -21.07 -35.32 17.40
CA ASN A 456 -21.81 -35.06 16.17
C ASN A 456 -20.98 -35.37 14.89
N GLY A 457 -19.72 -35.80 15.03
CA GLY A 457 -18.81 -36.13 13.94
C GLY A 457 -17.97 -34.96 13.43
N GLN A 458 -18.19 -33.72 13.91
CA GLN A 458 -17.34 -32.58 13.55
C GLN A 458 -15.94 -32.74 14.15
N ILE A 459 -14.92 -32.38 13.38
CA ILE A 459 -13.53 -32.49 13.78
C ILE A 459 -12.93 -31.09 13.84
N GLY A 460 -12.42 -30.73 15.01
CA GLY A 460 -11.56 -29.58 15.24
C GLY A 460 -10.11 -29.96 15.04
N THR A 461 -9.30 -29.10 14.41
CA THR A 461 -7.88 -29.38 14.20
C THR A 461 -7.05 -28.12 14.40
N HIS A 462 -5.90 -28.27 15.03
CA HIS A 462 -4.86 -27.23 15.07
C HIS A 462 -3.51 -27.88 14.81
N GLN A 463 -2.71 -27.23 13.96
CA GLN A 463 -1.39 -27.70 13.58
C GLN A 463 -0.38 -26.56 13.68
N ILE A 464 0.74 -26.84 14.33
CA ILE A 464 1.86 -25.90 14.50
C ILE A 464 3.16 -26.51 13.98
N SER A 465 4.14 -25.64 13.73
CA SER A 465 5.53 -26.04 13.51
C SER A 465 6.34 -25.67 14.74
N PHE A 466 7.12 -26.60 15.29
CA PHE A 466 7.92 -26.36 16.49
C PHE A 466 9.38 -26.80 16.29
N ARG A 467 10.26 -26.25 17.13
CA ARG A 467 11.70 -26.55 17.16
C ARG A 467 12.19 -26.53 18.61
N MET A 468 13.13 -27.42 18.94
CA MET A 468 13.77 -27.50 20.27
C MET A 468 15.10 -26.76 20.37
N ASP A 469 15.47 -25.97 19.37
CA ASP A 469 16.66 -25.12 19.43
C ASP A 469 16.32 -23.63 19.64
N ASN A 470 15.06 -23.32 19.95
CA ASN A 470 14.51 -21.96 20.09
C ASN A 470 14.60 -21.10 18.82
N MET A 471 14.97 -21.67 17.68
CA MET A 471 15.06 -20.93 16.43
C MET A 471 13.69 -20.73 15.81
N ARG A 472 13.55 -19.62 15.07
CA ARG A 472 12.32 -19.28 14.37
C ARG A 472 12.22 -19.96 13.02
N VAL A 473 11.01 -20.42 12.71
CA VAL A 473 10.60 -20.78 11.35
C VAL A 473 10.00 -19.55 10.68
N LYS A 474 10.13 -19.44 9.35
CA LYS A 474 9.47 -18.38 8.59
C LYS A 474 7.96 -18.50 8.74
N ILE A 475 7.26 -17.37 8.89
CA ILE A 475 5.79 -17.34 8.96
C ILE A 475 5.17 -17.89 7.67
N GLN A 476 5.87 -17.69 6.53
CA GLN A 476 5.41 -18.06 5.18
C GLN A 476 4.15 -17.28 4.76
N GLY A 477 4.04 -16.01 5.17
CA GLY A 477 2.86 -15.20 4.86
C GLY A 477 2.79 -14.67 3.43
N GLY A 478 3.82 -14.92 2.61
CA GLY A 478 3.86 -14.52 1.21
C GLY A 478 3.73 -13.00 1.04
N ALA A 479 2.78 -12.57 0.21
CA ALA A 479 2.49 -11.16 0.00
C ALA A 479 1.93 -10.47 1.25
N GLY A 480 1.18 -11.19 2.10
CA GLY A 480 0.60 -10.62 3.32
C GLY A 480 1.67 -10.15 4.32
N GLU A 481 2.74 -10.94 4.48
CA GLU A 481 3.89 -10.55 5.31
C GLU A 481 4.59 -9.29 4.77
N TRP A 482 4.70 -9.15 3.45
CA TRP A 482 5.26 -7.94 2.82
C TRP A 482 4.36 -6.71 3.01
N ILE A 483 3.04 -6.87 2.85
CA ILE A 483 2.07 -5.77 3.03
C ILE A 483 2.19 -5.21 4.45
N VAL A 484 2.08 -6.05 5.48
CA VAL A 484 2.17 -5.62 6.88
C VAL A 484 3.54 -5.02 7.20
N TRP A 485 4.62 -5.57 6.64
CA TRP A 485 5.98 -5.04 6.87
C TRP A 485 6.26 -3.71 6.16
N SER A 486 5.58 -3.43 5.05
CA SER A 486 5.87 -2.28 4.20
C SER A 486 5.39 -0.96 4.82
N ASP A 487 6.18 0.11 4.68
CA ASP A 487 5.73 1.48 5.01
C ASP A 487 5.11 2.12 3.75
N ILE A 488 3.85 1.75 3.47
CA ILE A 488 3.11 2.22 2.28
C ILE A 488 2.96 3.73 2.31
N ALA A 489 2.69 4.34 3.47
CA ALA A 489 2.57 5.78 3.60
C ALA A 489 3.84 6.51 3.14
N SER A 490 5.02 6.08 3.59
CA SER A 490 6.29 6.66 3.15
C SER A 490 6.58 6.40 1.67
N LEU A 491 6.26 5.20 1.16
CA LEU A 491 6.44 4.86 -0.26
C LEU A 491 5.56 5.74 -1.16
N LEU A 492 4.27 5.89 -0.85
CA LEU A 492 3.34 6.72 -1.62
C LEU A 492 3.77 8.18 -1.61
N ARG A 493 4.24 8.69 -0.45
CA ARG A 493 4.81 10.04 -0.35
C ARG A 493 6.03 10.20 -1.26
N PHE A 494 6.98 9.27 -1.19
CA PHE A 494 8.18 9.30 -2.04
C PHE A 494 7.80 9.30 -3.52
N LEU A 495 6.95 8.37 -3.95
CA LEU A 495 6.53 8.25 -5.35
C LEU A 495 5.82 9.52 -5.85
N SER A 496 4.94 10.12 -5.03
CA SER A 496 4.22 11.34 -5.39
C SER A 496 5.16 12.53 -5.59
N ILE A 497 6.07 12.75 -4.62
CA ILE A 497 7.06 13.84 -4.68
C ILE A 497 8.04 13.61 -5.83
N PHE A 498 8.52 12.37 -5.99
CA PHE A 498 9.43 12.01 -7.07
C PHE A 498 8.79 12.21 -8.44
N ALA A 499 7.54 11.78 -8.65
CA ALA A 499 6.85 11.95 -9.93
C ALA A 499 6.68 13.44 -10.29
N LEU A 500 6.24 14.27 -9.34
CA LEU A 500 6.12 15.72 -9.56
C LEU A 500 7.49 16.38 -9.80
N GLY A 501 8.49 16.03 -9.01
CA GLY A 501 9.86 16.52 -9.15
C GLY A 501 10.48 16.14 -10.49
N ALA A 502 10.36 14.86 -10.89
CA ALA A 502 10.84 14.36 -12.17
C ALA A 502 10.18 15.10 -13.33
N MET A 503 8.85 15.28 -13.32
CA MET A 503 8.16 16.05 -14.35
C MET A 503 8.65 17.51 -14.40
N LEU A 504 8.77 18.19 -13.26
CA LEU A 504 9.29 19.56 -13.21
C LEU A 504 10.72 19.65 -13.76
N ILE A 505 11.61 18.72 -13.38
CA ILE A 505 12.99 18.65 -13.88
C ILE A 505 12.98 18.44 -15.40
N THR A 506 12.19 17.49 -15.91
CA THR A 506 12.10 17.22 -17.36
C THR A 506 11.47 18.36 -18.16
N LEU A 507 10.76 19.30 -17.54
CA LEU A 507 10.28 20.52 -18.20
C LEU A 507 11.30 21.65 -18.14
N ILE A 508 11.89 21.90 -16.96
CA ILE A 508 12.77 23.04 -16.69
C ILE A 508 14.16 22.85 -17.31
N VAL A 509 14.77 21.67 -17.15
CA VAL A 509 16.14 21.41 -17.61
C VAL A 509 16.28 21.61 -19.12
N PRO A 510 15.41 21.05 -19.99
CA PRO A 510 15.52 21.29 -21.43
C PRO A 510 15.38 22.76 -21.80
N LYS A 511 14.48 23.51 -21.16
CA LYS A 511 14.31 24.95 -21.41
C LYS A 511 15.57 25.74 -21.03
N VAL A 512 16.13 25.51 -19.85
CA VAL A 512 17.34 26.18 -19.37
C VAL A 512 18.54 25.82 -20.24
N PHE A 513 18.62 24.56 -20.66
CA PHE A 513 19.67 24.08 -21.53
C PHE A 513 19.63 24.73 -22.92
N ASN A 514 18.45 24.83 -23.55
CA ASN A 514 18.31 25.52 -24.83
C ASN A 514 18.75 26.99 -24.75
N ASP A 515 18.35 27.71 -23.70
CA ASP A 515 18.76 29.10 -23.49
C ASP A 515 20.29 29.22 -23.35
N TYR A 516 20.92 28.26 -22.67
CA TYR A 516 22.38 28.22 -22.51
C TYR A 516 23.10 27.94 -23.83
N GLU A 517 22.62 26.97 -24.62
CA GLU A 517 23.20 26.67 -25.94
C GLU A 517 23.09 27.85 -26.89
N GLN A 518 21.92 28.50 -26.95
CA GLN A 518 21.70 29.70 -27.75
C GLN A 518 22.67 30.84 -27.40
N TYR A 519 22.97 31.02 -26.11
CA TYR A 519 23.92 32.03 -25.66
C TYR A 519 25.39 31.67 -25.91
N SER A 520 25.73 30.38 -25.82
CA SER A 520 27.12 29.91 -25.94
C SER A 520 27.61 29.88 -27.38
N GLY A 521 26.72 30.02 -28.37
CA GLY A 521 27.08 30.14 -29.78
C GLY A 521 27.68 28.87 -30.38
N HIS A 522 27.35 27.69 -29.85
CA HIS A 522 27.83 26.41 -30.40
C HIS A 522 27.35 26.25 -31.85
N ALA A 523 28.24 25.77 -32.73
CA ALA A 523 27.92 25.54 -34.14
C ALA A 523 26.85 24.45 -34.34
N HIS A 524 26.73 23.50 -33.41
CA HIS A 524 25.74 22.43 -33.40
C HIS A 524 25.07 22.36 -32.03
N THR A 525 23.74 22.34 -32.00
CA THR A 525 22.99 22.15 -30.76
C THR A 525 22.97 20.67 -30.38
N LEU A 526 22.76 20.35 -29.10
CA LEU A 526 22.54 18.97 -28.66
C LEU A 526 21.39 18.32 -29.44
N ARG A 527 20.37 19.10 -29.80
CA ARG A 527 19.24 18.61 -30.61
C ARG A 527 19.70 18.12 -31.98
N ASP A 528 20.62 18.84 -32.62
CA ASP A 528 21.20 18.45 -33.92
C ASP A 528 22.08 17.20 -33.79
N GLN A 529 22.86 17.11 -32.72
CA GLN A 529 23.70 15.94 -32.41
C GLN A 529 22.85 14.69 -32.16
N LEU A 530 21.76 14.81 -31.38
CA LEU A 530 20.83 13.71 -31.14
C LEU A 530 20.15 13.24 -32.44
N LEU A 531 19.80 14.19 -33.33
CA LEU A 531 19.22 13.86 -34.63
C LEU A 531 20.22 13.08 -35.50
N LEU A 532 21.51 13.46 -35.49
CA LEU A 532 22.57 12.72 -36.18
C LEU A 532 22.69 11.29 -35.65
N CYS A 533 22.75 11.10 -34.33
CA CYS A 533 22.83 9.76 -33.74
C CYS A 533 21.62 8.89 -34.10
N ILE A 534 20.42 9.47 -34.20
CA ILE A 534 19.22 8.76 -34.67
C ILE A 534 19.41 8.32 -36.13
N HIS A 535 19.92 9.19 -37.00
CA HIS A 535 20.16 8.87 -38.41
C HIS A 535 21.25 7.82 -38.60
N GLU A 536 22.33 7.86 -37.82
CA GLU A 536 23.39 6.84 -37.83
C GLU A 536 22.87 5.46 -37.43
N ILE A 537 21.98 5.40 -36.42
CA ILE A 537 21.32 4.15 -36.02
C ILE A 537 20.39 3.66 -37.14
N ASP A 538 19.58 4.56 -37.72
CA ASP A 538 18.64 4.23 -38.80
C ASP A 538 19.35 3.80 -40.09
N ALA A 539 20.57 4.29 -40.34
CA ALA A 539 21.42 3.90 -41.46
C ALA A 539 22.26 2.63 -41.19
N GLY A 540 22.15 2.03 -39.99
CA GLY A 540 22.89 0.82 -39.62
C GLY A 540 24.39 1.04 -39.39
N LEU A 541 24.84 2.28 -39.18
CA LEU A 541 26.25 2.61 -38.94
C LEU A 541 26.69 2.32 -37.49
N ASN A 542 25.77 2.40 -36.53
CA ASN A 542 26.00 2.17 -35.10
C ASN A 542 25.21 0.94 -34.58
N LEU A 543 25.60 -0.26 -35.02
CA LEU A 543 24.94 -1.53 -34.68
C LEU A 543 25.34 -2.05 -33.28
N SER A 544 24.74 -1.48 -32.24
CA SER A 544 24.73 -2.05 -30.88
C SER A 544 23.49 -2.92 -30.66
N ILE A 545 23.59 -3.96 -29.81
CA ILE A 545 22.38 -4.70 -29.33
C ILE A 545 21.38 -3.77 -28.61
N TYR A 546 21.83 -2.60 -28.16
CA TYR A 546 21.02 -1.56 -27.51
C TYR A 546 20.57 -0.45 -28.47
N ALA A 547 20.90 -0.51 -29.77
CA ALA A 547 20.66 0.57 -30.73
C ALA A 547 19.19 1.03 -30.76
N ASN A 548 18.24 0.09 -30.69
CA ASN A 548 16.81 0.42 -30.63
C ASN A 548 16.43 1.20 -29.37
N VAL A 549 16.98 0.81 -28.21
CA VAL A 549 16.75 1.51 -26.94
C VAL A 549 17.38 2.90 -26.97
N GLN A 550 18.61 3.01 -27.48
CA GLN A 550 19.32 4.29 -27.64
C GLN A 550 18.54 5.24 -28.55
N ARG A 551 18.06 4.76 -29.71
CA ARG A 551 17.21 5.52 -30.63
C ARG A 551 15.97 6.08 -29.93
N HIS A 552 15.29 5.27 -29.13
CA HIS A 552 14.13 5.72 -28.36
C HIS A 552 14.48 6.79 -27.33
N ILE A 553 15.58 6.62 -26.59
CA ILE A 553 16.08 7.61 -25.63
C ILE A 553 16.37 8.93 -26.34
N TYR A 554 17.15 8.91 -27.44
CA TYR A 554 17.48 10.11 -28.20
C TYR A 554 16.23 10.81 -28.76
N THR A 555 15.28 10.04 -29.28
CA THR A 555 14.00 10.57 -29.79
C THR A 555 13.22 11.31 -28.69
N TRP A 556 13.10 10.73 -27.50
CA TRP A 556 12.39 11.37 -26.39
C TRP A 556 13.14 12.57 -25.84
N THR A 557 14.47 12.49 -25.69
CA THR A 557 15.29 13.64 -25.29
C THR A 557 15.15 14.80 -26.27
N HIS A 558 15.19 14.52 -27.58
CA HIS A 558 14.94 15.53 -28.62
C HIS A 558 13.56 16.18 -28.47
N ARG A 559 12.50 15.39 -28.23
CA ARG A 559 11.14 15.91 -28.02
C ARG A 559 11.04 16.82 -26.79
N PHE A 560 11.68 16.46 -25.69
CA PHE A 560 11.72 17.28 -24.48
C PHE A 560 12.47 18.60 -24.70
N LEU A 561 13.60 18.57 -25.42
CA LEU A 561 14.34 19.78 -25.84
C LEU A 561 13.50 20.67 -26.77
N GLN A 562 12.70 20.08 -27.66
CA GLN A 562 11.88 20.84 -28.60
C GLN A 562 10.60 21.41 -27.97
N PHE A 563 10.06 20.78 -26.93
CA PHE A 563 8.77 21.14 -26.33
C PHE A 563 8.61 22.64 -25.96
N PRO A 564 9.55 23.30 -25.23
CA PRO A 564 9.41 24.71 -24.86
C PRO A 564 9.40 25.68 -26.06
N GLU A 565 9.99 25.29 -27.19
CA GLU A 565 10.02 26.10 -28.41
C GLU A 565 8.82 25.83 -29.32
N ALA A 566 8.43 24.56 -29.47
CA ALA A 566 7.35 24.15 -30.36
C ALA A 566 5.95 24.46 -29.80
N GLN A 567 5.79 24.39 -28.48
CA GLN A 567 4.50 24.60 -27.82
C GLN A 567 4.65 25.42 -26.53
N PRO A 568 5.15 26.68 -26.58
CA PRO A 568 5.50 27.47 -25.40
C PRO A 568 4.32 27.64 -24.42
N ASN A 569 3.11 27.94 -24.94
CA ASN A 569 1.93 28.11 -24.09
C ASN A 569 1.54 26.83 -23.36
N VAL A 570 1.65 25.67 -24.02
CA VAL A 570 1.35 24.36 -23.42
C VAL A 570 2.43 23.99 -22.40
N TRP A 571 3.69 24.33 -22.66
CA TRP A 571 4.78 24.17 -21.71
C TRP A 571 4.53 25.00 -20.43
N TYR A 572 4.16 26.28 -20.55
CA TYR A 572 3.85 27.13 -19.39
C TYR A 572 2.61 26.65 -18.63
N LEU A 573 1.60 26.12 -19.32
CA LEU A 573 0.45 25.47 -18.72
C LEU A 573 0.88 24.27 -17.85
N CYS A 574 1.72 23.37 -18.39
CA CYS A 574 2.22 22.21 -17.66
C CYS A 574 3.06 22.63 -16.44
N PHE A 575 3.96 23.59 -16.62
CA PHE A 575 4.80 24.14 -15.55
C PHE A 575 3.98 24.76 -14.43
N GLY A 576 3.00 25.62 -14.78
CA GLY A 576 2.11 26.28 -13.82
C GLY A 576 1.24 25.28 -13.05
N LEU A 577 0.73 24.25 -13.73
CA LEU A 577 -0.02 23.17 -13.07
C LEU A 577 0.85 22.44 -12.03
N LEU A 578 2.04 21.97 -12.41
CA LEU A 578 2.89 21.19 -11.51
C LEU A 578 3.28 21.99 -10.26
N LEU A 579 3.57 23.29 -10.41
CA LEU A 579 3.79 24.17 -9.27
C LEU A 579 2.54 24.37 -8.41
N SER A 580 1.36 24.47 -9.04
CA SER A 580 0.09 24.56 -8.31
C SER A 580 -0.17 23.31 -7.48
N LEU A 581 0.10 22.12 -8.02
CA LEU A 581 -0.06 20.86 -7.29
C LEU A 581 0.90 20.74 -6.08
N LEU A 582 2.06 21.41 -6.11
CA LEU A 582 2.98 21.44 -4.97
C LEU A 582 2.59 22.45 -3.89
N THR A 583 1.91 23.55 -4.26
CA THR A 583 1.84 24.76 -3.42
C THR A 583 0.42 25.22 -3.07
N LEU A 584 -0.58 24.78 -3.82
CA LEU A 584 -1.98 25.19 -3.68
C LEU A 584 -2.86 24.00 -3.29
N PRO A 585 -4.06 24.25 -2.74
CA PRO A 585 -5.04 23.20 -2.56
C PRO A 585 -5.46 22.67 -3.93
N TRP A 586 -5.55 21.34 -4.07
CA TRP A 586 -5.96 20.71 -5.32
C TRP A 586 -7.46 20.85 -5.52
N PHE A 587 -8.24 20.67 -4.44
CA PHE A 587 -9.66 20.93 -4.47
C PHE A 587 -10.26 21.34 -3.11
N LYS A 588 -11.44 21.96 -3.15
CA LYS A 588 -12.29 22.26 -1.98
C LYS A 588 -13.59 21.44 -2.06
N THR A 589 -13.97 20.76 -0.97
CA THR A 589 -15.19 19.92 -0.93
C THR A 589 -15.79 19.85 0.47
N GLU A 590 -17.02 19.36 0.60
CA GLU A 590 -17.66 19.00 1.88
C GLU A 590 -17.06 17.71 2.45
N LEU A 591 -15.86 17.80 3.02
CA LEU A 591 -15.18 16.64 3.62
C LEU A 591 -15.96 16.01 4.78
N ILE A 592 -16.85 16.75 5.46
CA ILE A 592 -17.69 16.26 6.57
C ILE A 592 -19.15 16.69 6.38
N PRO A 593 -19.93 16.00 5.53
CA PRO A 593 -21.30 16.37 5.19
C PRO A 593 -22.27 16.55 6.38
N SER A 594 -22.04 15.87 7.50
CA SER A 594 -22.84 16.04 8.74
C SER A 594 -22.65 17.38 9.45
N GLY A 595 -21.67 18.19 9.05
CA GLY A 595 -21.43 19.51 9.62
C GLY A 595 -22.65 20.42 9.44
N ARG A 596 -23.25 20.85 10.56
CA ARG A 596 -24.50 21.65 10.55
C ARG A 596 -24.31 23.06 10.01
N GLU A 597 -23.13 23.62 10.20
CA GLU A 597 -22.74 24.91 9.65
C GLU A 597 -21.93 24.71 8.38
N GLN A 598 -22.18 25.53 7.36
CA GLN A 598 -21.45 25.51 6.08
C GLN A 598 -19.93 25.74 6.24
N ALA A 599 -19.48 26.27 7.38
CA ALA A 599 -18.06 26.36 7.68
C ALA A 599 -17.46 25.04 8.19
N GLN A 600 -18.25 24.16 8.80
CA GLN A 600 -17.79 22.95 9.48
C GLN A 600 -17.77 21.71 8.57
N ASN A 601 -18.51 21.73 7.46
CA ASN A 601 -18.52 20.65 6.49
C ASN A 601 -17.40 20.75 5.45
N MET A 602 -16.88 21.95 5.18
CA MET A 602 -15.91 22.22 4.12
C MET A 602 -14.46 21.92 4.53
N GLY A 603 -13.65 21.55 3.54
CA GLY A 603 -12.20 21.59 3.66
C GLY A 603 -11.47 21.50 2.33
N TYR A 604 -10.14 21.61 2.41
CA TYR A 604 -9.24 21.62 1.27
C TYR A 604 -8.36 20.38 1.26
N PHE A 605 -8.20 19.81 0.08
CA PHE A 605 -7.20 18.80 -0.18
C PHE A 605 -5.89 19.46 -0.59
N TYR A 606 -4.80 19.17 0.12
CA TYR A 606 -3.44 19.44 -0.33
C TYR A 606 -2.71 18.13 -0.58
N LEU A 607 -1.65 18.17 -1.40
CA LEU A 607 -0.70 17.06 -1.52
C LEU A 607 -0.22 16.57 -0.14
N TRP A 608 0.00 17.52 0.78
CA TRP A 608 0.67 17.31 2.07
C TRP A 608 -0.24 16.83 3.22
N ALA A 609 -1.56 17.06 3.14
CA ALA A 609 -2.58 16.76 4.17
C ALA A 609 -3.96 17.32 3.77
N LEU A 610 -5.00 17.02 4.56
CA LEU A 610 -6.27 17.74 4.48
C LEU A 610 -6.27 18.93 5.43
N MET A 611 -6.92 20.03 5.04
CA MET A 611 -7.13 21.21 5.88
C MET A 611 -8.63 21.46 6.06
N LEU A 612 -9.13 21.38 7.29
CA LEU A 612 -10.55 21.47 7.58
C LEU A 612 -10.95 22.83 8.16
N GLU A 613 -12.11 23.33 7.73
CA GLU A 613 -12.76 24.53 8.26
C GLU A 613 -13.71 24.15 9.43
N PRO A 614 -14.06 25.11 10.32
CA PRO A 614 -13.35 26.34 10.60
C PRO A 614 -12.02 26.08 11.33
N GLY A 615 -11.11 27.05 11.28
CA GLY A 615 -9.85 27.04 12.04
C GLY A 615 -8.61 26.58 11.26
N ASN A 616 -8.74 26.23 9.98
CA ASN A 616 -7.63 25.78 9.11
C ASN A 616 -6.77 24.69 9.75
N GLN A 617 -7.43 23.71 10.37
CA GLN A 617 -6.75 22.64 11.08
C GLN A 617 -6.25 21.58 10.10
N TRP A 618 -4.97 21.24 10.21
CA TRP A 618 -4.36 20.15 9.43
C TRP A 618 -4.75 18.78 9.99
N ILE A 619 -5.08 17.86 9.09
CA ILE A 619 -5.24 16.44 9.36
C ILE A 619 -4.20 15.69 8.49
N PRO A 620 -3.11 15.16 9.07
CA PRO A 620 -1.97 14.59 8.34
C PRO A 620 -2.24 13.17 7.83
N LEU A 621 -3.32 12.99 7.08
CA LEU A 621 -3.69 11.71 6.48
C LEU A 621 -2.76 11.36 5.33
N ALA A 622 -2.26 10.13 5.31
CA ALA A 622 -1.44 9.63 4.20
C ALA A 622 -2.27 9.35 2.93
N ASP A 623 -3.60 9.34 3.04
CA ASP A 623 -4.53 9.21 1.92
C ASP A 623 -4.28 10.23 0.81
N THR A 624 -3.78 11.42 1.16
CA THR A 624 -3.46 12.46 0.17
C THR A 624 -2.37 12.00 -0.79
N TRP A 625 -1.40 11.22 -0.31
CA TRP A 625 -0.34 10.65 -1.16
C TRP A 625 -0.89 9.58 -2.09
N MET A 626 -1.81 8.74 -1.61
CA MET A 626 -2.46 7.72 -2.43
C MET A 626 -3.26 8.34 -3.58
N TYR A 627 -4.08 9.34 -3.26
CA TYR A 627 -4.83 10.08 -4.27
C TYR A 627 -3.88 10.83 -5.22
N ALA A 628 -2.83 11.44 -4.67
CA ALA A 628 -1.87 12.22 -5.45
C ALA A 628 -1.12 11.38 -6.47
N ILE A 629 -0.53 10.23 -6.10
CA ILE A 629 0.22 9.42 -7.06
C ILE A 629 -0.66 8.93 -8.21
N PHE A 630 -1.91 8.60 -7.94
CA PHE A 630 -2.86 8.18 -8.97
C PHE A 630 -3.16 9.32 -9.94
N GLU A 631 -3.53 10.50 -9.45
CA GLU A 631 -3.86 11.64 -10.32
C GLU A 631 -2.63 12.21 -11.03
N VAL A 632 -1.48 12.28 -10.37
CA VAL A 632 -0.22 12.73 -10.98
C VAL A 632 0.19 11.79 -12.12
N THR A 633 0.02 10.48 -11.95
CA THR A 633 0.37 9.49 -12.97
C THR A 633 -0.61 9.51 -14.13
N PHE A 634 -1.91 9.36 -13.85
CA PHE A 634 -2.91 9.10 -14.89
C PHE A 634 -3.59 10.38 -15.41
N THR A 635 -3.78 11.41 -14.58
CA THR A 635 -4.43 12.66 -15.01
C THR A 635 -3.42 13.69 -15.49
N VAL A 636 -2.17 13.67 -15.03
CA VAL A 636 -1.18 14.71 -15.37
C VAL A 636 -0.11 14.16 -16.32
N ALA A 637 0.67 13.17 -15.90
CA ALA A 637 1.85 12.72 -16.63
C ALA A 637 1.52 12.20 -18.04
N VAL A 638 0.42 11.45 -18.21
CA VAL A 638 -0.01 10.94 -19.52
C VAL A 638 -0.21 12.07 -20.53
N PHE A 639 -0.87 13.17 -20.15
CA PHE A 639 -1.09 14.29 -21.08
C PHE A 639 0.18 15.13 -21.30
N ILE A 640 1.04 15.31 -20.28
CA ILE A 640 2.35 15.95 -20.48
C ILE A 640 3.17 15.15 -21.49
N LEU A 641 3.26 13.84 -21.34
CA LEU A 641 3.96 12.96 -22.28
C LEU A 641 3.33 13.00 -23.68
N TYR A 642 2.00 13.07 -23.76
CA TYR A 642 1.30 13.25 -25.04
C TYR A 642 1.66 14.59 -25.71
N PHE A 643 1.70 15.69 -24.97
CA PHE A 643 2.09 17.01 -25.51
C PHE A 643 3.55 17.04 -25.93
N VAL A 644 4.46 16.44 -25.16
CA VAL A 644 5.87 16.26 -25.53
C VAL A 644 5.97 15.45 -26.82
N TRP A 645 5.21 14.37 -26.96
CA TRP A 645 5.20 13.58 -28.19
C TRP A 645 4.77 14.41 -29.41
N LYS A 646 3.74 15.24 -29.31
CA LYS A 646 3.29 16.12 -30.41
C LYS A 646 4.25 17.26 -30.74
N SER A 647 5.28 17.50 -29.94
CA SER A 647 6.19 18.63 -30.15
C SER A 647 7.05 18.47 -31.39
N THR A 648 7.34 17.23 -31.80
CA THR A 648 8.17 16.91 -32.98
C THR A 648 7.35 16.23 -34.06
N ASP A 649 7.38 16.78 -35.28
CA ASP A 649 6.69 16.21 -36.44
C ASP A 649 7.50 15.05 -37.03
N ALA A 650 6.82 14.02 -37.56
CA ALA A 650 7.49 12.81 -38.06
C ALA A 650 8.57 13.14 -39.11
N TYR A 651 8.28 14.08 -40.01
CA TYR A 651 9.22 14.50 -41.06
C TYR A 651 10.54 15.08 -40.51
N GLN A 652 10.56 15.60 -39.28
CA GLN A 652 11.77 16.17 -38.68
C GLN A 652 12.80 15.10 -38.31
N PHE A 653 12.39 13.83 -38.19
CA PHE A 653 13.29 12.70 -37.97
C PHE A 653 13.81 12.08 -39.28
N HIS A 654 13.41 12.57 -40.46
CA HIS A 654 13.80 11.98 -41.74
C HIS A 654 14.72 12.90 -42.56
N CYS A 655 15.74 12.31 -43.20
CA CYS A 655 16.73 12.99 -44.04
C CYS A 655 16.79 12.32 -45.43
N LYS A 656 16.96 13.11 -46.51
CA LYS A 656 17.06 12.61 -47.90
C LYS A 656 18.31 11.76 -48.19
N GLY A 657 19.33 11.79 -47.33
CA GLY A 657 20.57 11.03 -47.48
C GLY A 657 20.50 9.56 -47.03
N ASN A 658 19.33 9.08 -46.60
CA ASN A 658 19.14 7.68 -46.18
C ASN A 658 18.70 6.82 -47.39
N PRO A 659 19.47 5.78 -47.81
CA PRO A 659 19.22 5.03 -49.05
C PRO A 659 17.90 4.26 -49.12
N GLU A 660 17.22 4.02 -47.98
CA GLU A 660 15.94 3.28 -47.93
C GLU A 660 14.70 4.18 -47.81
N GLY A 661 14.81 5.47 -48.14
CA GLY A 661 13.71 6.44 -48.07
C GLY A 661 12.64 6.29 -49.15
N GLY A 662 11.96 5.14 -49.22
CA GLY A 662 10.72 4.98 -50.00
C GLY A 662 9.62 5.91 -49.47
N SER A 663 8.71 6.32 -50.37
CA SER A 663 7.58 7.21 -50.07
C SER A 663 6.64 6.64 -48.99
N ILE A 664 6.91 6.96 -47.72
CA ILE A 664 6.08 6.55 -46.58
C ILE A 664 5.35 7.79 -46.07
N GLU A 665 4.04 7.68 -45.82
CA GLU A 665 3.25 8.73 -45.16
C GLU A 665 3.88 9.07 -43.79
N TYR A 666 4.54 10.22 -43.70
CA TYR A 666 5.20 10.71 -42.49
C TYR A 666 4.21 11.34 -41.51
N GLN A 667 3.27 10.54 -40.99
CA GLN A 667 2.38 10.96 -39.89
C GLN A 667 2.70 10.17 -38.62
N ASN A 668 3.00 10.89 -37.52
CA ASN A 668 3.15 10.26 -36.22
C ASN A 668 1.84 9.56 -35.82
N VAL A 669 1.94 8.47 -35.07
CA VAL A 669 0.77 7.75 -34.52
C VAL A 669 -0.13 8.71 -33.72
N CYS A 670 0.46 9.62 -32.94
CA CYS A 670 -0.27 10.60 -32.12
C CYS A 670 -1.06 11.64 -32.93
N ASP A 671 -0.76 11.80 -34.21
CA ASP A 671 -1.46 12.73 -35.12
C ASP A 671 -2.59 12.03 -35.91
N ARG A 672 -2.69 10.70 -35.85
CA ARG A 672 -3.77 9.94 -36.50
C ARG A 672 -5.10 10.11 -35.78
N ILE A 673 -6.19 10.31 -36.53
CA ILE A 673 -7.54 10.55 -35.96
C ILE A 673 -7.95 9.46 -34.97
N TRP A 674 -7.77 8.18 -35.33
CA TRP A 674 -8.19 7.08 -34.46
C TRP A 674 -7.49 7.14 -33.09
N PHE A 675 -6.23 7.57 -33.05
CA PHE A 675 -5.49 7.75 -31.80
C PHE A 675 -5.98 8.98 -31.04
N GLN A 676 -6.30 10.08 -31.74
CA GLN A 676 -6.92 11.26 -31.12
C GLN A 676 -8.28 10.93 -30.48
N VAL A 677 -9.09 10.08 -31.11
CA VAL A 677 -10.33 9.56 -30.51
C VAL A 677 -10.04 8.74 -29.26
N LEU A 678 -9.02 7.89 -29.26
CA LEU A 678 -8.62 7.14 -28.06
C LEU A 678 -8.18 8.07 -26.92
N VAL A 679 -7.42 9.13 -27.22
CA VAL A 679 -7.03 10.14 -26.22
C VAL A 679 -8.24 10.89 -25.68
N LEU A 680 -9.25 11.17 -26.52
CA LEU A 680 -10.50 11.77 -26.08
C LEU A 680 -11.33 10.84 -25.18
N ILE A 681 -11.40 9.54 -25.51
CA ILE A 681 -12.03 8.52 -24.65
C ILE A 681 -11.30 8.43 -23.30
N TYR A 682 -9.96 8.45 -23.32
CA TYR A 682 -9.16 8.50 -22.10
C TYR A 682 -9.44 9.75 -21.27
N TRP A 683 -9.53 10.92 -21.92
CA TRP A 683 -9.91 12.17 -21.28
C TRP A 683 -11.31 12.10 -20.64
N LEU A 684 -12.30 11.54 -21.33
CA LEU A 684 -13.65 11.33 -20.79
C LEU A 684 -13.62 10.43 -19.55
N TRP A 685 -12.81 9.37 -19.57
CA TRP A 685 -12.62 8.51 -18.41
C TRP A 685 -12.01 9.26 -17.22
N ARG A 686 -10.99 10.10 -17.44
CA ARG A 686 -10.39 10.93 -16.38
C ARG A 686 -11.36 11.99 -15.85
N PHE A 687 -12.12 12.65 -16.72
CA PHE A 687 -13.11 13.64 -16.32
C PHE A 687 -14.24 13.00 -15.49
N LYS A 688 -14.71 11.81 -15.88
CA LYS A 688 -15.67 11.02 -15.10
C LYS A 688 -15.17 10.74 -13.69
N GLY A 689 -13.89 10.37 -13.53
CA GLY A 689 -13.29 10.16 -12.20
C GLY A 689 -13.37 11.39 -11.29
N LEU A 690 -13.12 12.59 -11.82
CA LEU A 690 -13.27 13.83 -11.04
C LEU A 690 -14.73 14.16 -10.70
N THR A 691 -15.68 13.81 -11.58
CA THR A 691 -17.12 13.93 -11.25
C THR A 691 -17.58 12.91 -10.21
N GLU A 692 -16.98 11.72 -10.17
CA GLU A 692 -17.26 10.74 -9.13
C GLU A 692 -16.79 11.25 -7.76
N LEU A 693 -15.60 11.89 -7.68
CA LEU A 693 -15.13 12.54 -6.44
C LEU A 693 -16.16 13.53 -5.87
N ALA A 694 -16.83 14.29 -6.74
CA ALA A 694 -17.91 15.20 -6.34
C ALA A 694 -19.14 14.46 -5.75
N VAL A 695 -19.42 13.24 -6.21
CA VAL A 695 -20.51 12.40 -5.68
C VAL A 695 -20.18 11.88 -4.28
N TRP A 696 -18.93 11.47 -4.02
CA TRP A 696 -18.50 10.99 -2.70
C TRP A 696 -18.80 11.97 -1.57
N TYR A 697 -18.66 13.27 -1.84
CA TYR A 697 -18.81 14.34 -0.86
C TYR A 697 -20.11 15.16 -1.02
N GLY A 698 -21.04 14.74 -1.88
CA GLY A 698 -22.36 15.36 -2.04
C GLY A 698 -22.39 16.79 -2.62
N SER A 699 -21.24 17.41 -2.89
CA SER A 699 -21.12 18.83 -3.23
C SER A 699 -20.44 19.06 -4.59
N ALA A 700 -21.18 18.88 -5.68
CA ALA A 700 -20.62 18.97 -7.03
C ALA A 700 -20.07 20.35 -7.40
N TRP A 701 -20.71 21.44 -6.97
CA TRP A 701 -20.27 22.79 -7.30
C TRP A 701 -18.87 23.13 -6.76
N PRO A 702 -18.60 23.11 -5.43
CA PRO A 702 -17.27 23.47 -4.92
C PRO A 702 -16.19 22.50 -5.41
N THR A 703 -16.51 21.20 -5.50
CA THR A 703 -15.55 20.14 -5.86
C THR A 703 -15.13 20.15 -7.32
N LEU A 704 -15.98 20.68 -8.22
CA LEU A 704 -15.62 20.80 -9.63
C LEU A 704 -15.04 22.19 -9.96
N VAL A 705 -15.56 23.26 -9.36
CA VAL A 705 -15.12 24.63 -9.66
C VAL A 705 -13.79 24.96 -9.01
N PHE A 706 -13.63 24.64 -7.72
CA PHE A 706 -12.39 24.84 -6.99
C PHE A 706 -11.54 23.57 -7.09
N ASN A 707 -11.26 23.09 -8.30
CA ASN A 707 -10.43 21.91 -8.51
C ASN A 707 -9.43 22.12 -9.64
N VAL A 708 -8.14 22.15 -9.29
CA VAL A 708 -7.04 22.41 -10.21
C VAL A 708 -7.00 21.37 -11.33
N LEU A 709 -7.34 20.11 -11.05
CA LEU A 709 -7.34 19.04 -12.05
C LEU A 709 -8.51 19.15 -13.04
N VAL A 710 -9.64 19.73 -12.64
CA VAL A 710 -10.75 20.02 -13.57
C VAL A 710 -10.30 21.08 -14.58
N TRP A 711 -9.69 22.17 -14.10
CA TRP A 711 -9.15 23.21 -14.97
C TRP A 711 -8.04 22.70 -15.89
N TRP A 712 -7.18 21.81 -15.38
CA TRP A 712 -6.20 21.11 -16.20
C TRP A 712 -6.88 20.30 -17.31
N LEU A 713 -7.89 19.48 -17.02
CA LEU A 713 -8.58 18.69 -18.04
C LEU A 713 -9.32 19.57 -19.05
N LEU A 714 -9.90 20.70 -18.64
CA LEU A 714 -10.48 21.67 -19.57
C LEU A 714 -9.40 22.27 -20.48
N ALA A 715 -8.23 22.63 -19.94
CA ALA A 715 -7.11 23.11 -20.73
C ALA A 715 -6.58 22.04 -21.69
N VAL A 716 -6.49 20.78 -21.25
CA VAL A 716 -6.15 19.62 -22.10
C VAL A 716 -7.14 19.51 -23.26
N LEU A 717 -8.45 19.62 -23.00
CA LEU A 717 -9.47 19.58 -24.06
C LEU A 717 -9.27 20.69 -25.09
N VAL A 718 -8.96 21.92 -24.64
CA VAL A 718 -8.62 23.04 -25.53
C VAL A 718 -7.39 22.70 -26.38
N VAL A 719 -6.33 22.13 -25.78
CA VAL A 719 -5.13 21.70 -26.53
C VAL A 719 -5.43 20.56 -27.51
N LEU A 720 -6.30 19.61 -27.17
CA LEU A 720 -6.71 18.54 -28.08
C LEU A 720 -7.48 19.05 -29.30
N ILE A 721 -8.31 20.09 -29.12
CA ILE A 721 -9.13 20.66 -30.20
C ILE A 721 -8.33 21.66 -31.04
N MET A 722 -7.66 22.62 -30.37
CA MET A 722 -7.07 23.81 -30.99
C MET A 722 -5.53 23.80 -31.03
N GLY A 723 -4.88 22.89 -30.30
CA GLY A 723 -3.43 22.81 -30.23
C GLY A 723 -2.78 22.26 -31.51
N LYS A 724 -1.45 22.05 -31.46
CA LYS A 724 -0.67 21.54 -32.59
C LYS A 724 -1.27 20.21 -33.09
N HIS A 725 -1.62 20.15 -34.37
CA HIS A 725 -2.30 19.02 -35.01
C HIS A 725 -3.57 18.55 -34.28
N GLY A 726 -4.31 19.46 -33.65
CA GLY A 726 -5.59 19.16 -33.01
C GLY A 726 -6.71 18.85 -34.00
N ILE A 727 -7.87 18.47 -33.46
CA ILE A 727 -9.06 18.08 -34.26
C ILE A 727 -9.45 19.18 -35.27
N MET A 728 -9.36 20.46 -34.88
CA MET A 728 -9.73 21.57 -35.76
C MET A 728 -8.76 21.74 -36.93
N SER A 729 -7.49 21.39 -36.75
CA SER A 729 -6.50 21.36 -37.85
C SER A 729 -6.88 20.33 -38.90
N TYR A 730 -7.36 19.14 -38.47
CA TYR A 730 -7.82 18.09 -39.38
C TYR A 730 -9.07 18.50 -40.16
N VAL A 731 -10.04 19.13 -39.50
CA VAL A 731 -11.26 19.65 -40.17
C VAL A 731 -10.89 20.72 -41.21
N ASN A 732 -9.94 21.59 -40.88
CA ASN A 732 -9.48 22.64 -41.78
C ASN A 732 -8.63 22.10 -42.94
N SER A 733 -7.82 21.07 -42.73
CA SER A 733 -7.03 20.43 -43.81
C SER A 733 -7.91 19.64 -44.77
N HIS A 734 -8.96 18.96 -44.28
CA HIS A 734 -9.97 18.32 -45.13
C HIS A 734 -10.72 19.34 -46.01
N ARG A 735 -11.05 20.52 -45.47
CA ARG A 735 -11.62 21.63 -46.25
C ARG A 735 -10.63 22.19 -47.29
N ARG A 736 -9.34 22.28 -46.98
CA ARG A 736 -8.30 22.75 -47.92
C ARG A 736 -7.99 21.74 -49.04
N HIS A 737 -8.05 20.44 -48.75
CA HIS A 737 -7.92 19.40 -49.78
C HIS A 737 -9.09 19.39 -50.78
N GLN A 738 -10.28 19.86 -50.38
CA GLN A 738 -11.39 20.10 -51.31
C GLN A 738 -11.19 21.35 -52.21
N VAL A 739 -10.23 22.22 -51.92
CA VAL A 739 -9.99 23.49 -52.63
C VAL A 739 -8.63 23.51 -53.37
N GLY A 740 -7.93 22.37 -53.44
CA GLY A 740 -6.75 22.22 -54.32
C GLY A 740 -5.47 22.93 -53.85
N ALA A 741 -5.18 22.96 -52.54
CA ALA A 741 -3.90 23.47 -52.02
C ALA A 741 -2.78 22.41 -51.98
N GLN A 742 -1.54 22.79 -52.32
CA GLN A 742 -0.33 21.93 -52.32
C GLN A 742 0.06 21.40 -50.92
N PRO A 743 0.72 20.23 -50.84
CA PRO A 743 1.10 19.60 -49.57
C PRO A 743 2.22 20.38 -48.85
N VAL A 744 1.96 20.76 -47.60
CA VAL A 744 2.90 21.45 -46.70
C VAL A 744 3.72 20.42 -45.93
N SER A 745 4.69 19.76 -46.57
CA SER A 745 5.70 18.96 -45.86
C SER A 745 6.74 18.39 -46.85
N ALA A 746 7.79 19.16 -47.14
CA ALA A 746 8.97 18.62 -47.78
C ALA A 746 9.95 18.13 -46.68
N PRO A 747 10.54 16.93 -46.80
CA PRO A 747 11.64 16.50 -45.92
C PRO A 747 12.79 17.49 -46.02
N LEU A 748 13.55 17.67 -44.92
CA LEU A 748 14.73 18.53 -44.88
C LEU A 748 15.65 18.18 -46.07
N ALA A 749 16.03 19.18 -46.87
CA ALA A 749 17.27 19.09 -47.64
C ALA A 749 18.39 18.86 -46.62
N ILE A 750 19.19 17.80 -46.82
CA ILE A 750 20.26 17.25 -45.95
C ILE A 750 20.37 17.98 -44.60
N CYS A 751 19.95 17.33 -43.49
CA CYS A 751 19.96 18.01 -42.19
C CYS A 751 21.37 18.54 -41.86
N SER A 752 21.46 19.69 -41.17
CA SER A 752 22.73 20.35 -40.86
C SER A 752 23.77 19.41 -40.25
N ALA A 753 23.32 18.44 -39.45
CA ALA A 753 24.19 17.44 -38.86
C ALA A 753 24.73 16.41 -39.88
N CYS A 754 23.92 15.97 -40.86
CA CYS A 754 24.38 15.13 -41.97
C CYS A 754 25.28 15.89 -42.97
N CYS A 755 25.03 17.19 -43.21
CA CYS A 755 25.91 18.00 -44.05
C CYS A 755 27.34 18.09 -43.48
N ASN A 756 27.47 18.20 -42.15
CA ASN A 756 28.77 18.36 -41.50
C ASN A 756 29.51 17.03 -41.27
N ALA A 757 28.79 15.91 -41.13
CA ALA A 757 29.40 14.57 -41.07
C ALA A 757 30.05 14.15 -42.40
N VAL A 758 29.57 14.68 -43.54
CA VAL A 758 30.10 14.41 -44.89
C VAL A 758 31.30 15.32 -45.22
N GLY A 759 31.57 16.35 -44.41
CA GLY A 759 32.63 17.32 -44.67
C GLY A 759 32.26 18.31 -45.77
N ASP A 760 32.68 19.56 -45.59
CA ASP A 760 32.52 20.65 -46.54
C ASP A 760 33.30 20.37 -47.84
N LEU A 761 32.69 19.64 -48.77
CA LEU A 761 33.15 19.49 -50.16
C LEU A 761 32.55 20.58 -51.08
N SER A 762 31.94 21.63 -50.52
CA SER A 762 31.29 22.69 -51.29
C SER A 762 32.12 23.95 -51.50
N GLN A 763 33.43 23.90 -51.20
CA GLN A 763 34.40 24.93 -51.58
C GLN A 763 35.58 24.35 -52.37
N HIS A 764 35.32 23.67 -53.48
CA HIS A 764 36.21 23.68 -54.66
C HIS A 764 35.57 22.87 -55.79
N GLN A 765 34.75 23.51 -56.61
CA GLN A 765 34.67 23.31 -58.07
C GLN A 765 33.59 24.23 -58.63
N SER A 766 33.94 25.50 -58.79
CA SER A 766 33.46 26.26 -59.93
C SER A 766 34.08 25.66 -61.19
N ASP A 767 33.28 25.58 -62.25
CA ASP A 767 33.62 25.20 -63.63
C ASP A 767 33.74 23.70 -63.90
N THR A 768 32.65 23.09 -64.40
CA THR A 768 32.57 22.57 -65.78
C THR A 768 31.19 21.99 -66.10
N ASN A 769 30.90 21.93 -67.40
CA ASN A 769 29.58 21.91 -68.02
C ASN A 769 28.70 20.67 -67.79
N LEU A 770 27.39 20.92 -67.86
CA LEU A 770 26.35 19.98 -68.25
C LEU A 770 26.64 19.38 -69.64
N GLN A 771 26.76 18.05 -69.75
CA GLN A 771 26.06 17.19 -70.73
C GLN A 771 26.60 15.74 -70.74
N GLU A 772 25.66 14.79 -70.90
CA GLU A 772 25.84 13.41 -71.44
C GLU A 772 26.60 12.38 -70.58
N PHE A 773 26.32 11.08 -70.55
CA PHE A 773 25.22 10.17 -70.93
C PHE A 773 25.63 8.78 -70.36
N GLU A 774 24.64 7.95 -70.01
CA GLU A 774 24.60 6.46 -69.95
C GLU A 774 25.81 5.54 -69.61
N ILE A 775 25.57 4.67 -68.62
CA ILE A 775 25.69 3.18 -68.59
C ILE A 775 26.90 2.53 -69.30
N SER A 776 27.76 1.82 -68.53
CA SER A 776 28.02 0.38 -68.74
C SER A 776 28.94 -0.24 -67.66
N ASN A 777 28.48 -1.37 -67.11
CA ASN A 777 29.30 -2.40 -66.47
C ASN A 777 30.40 -2.91 -67.42
N SER A 778 31.60 -3.18 -66.90
CA SER A 778 32.28 -4.49 -67.03
C SER A 778 33.74 -4.47 -66.55
N GLN A 779 34.05 -5.42 -65.65
CA GLN A 779 35.18 -6.36 -65.69
C GLN A 779 36.66 -5.90 -65.69
N LEU A 780 37.35 -6.48 -64.68
CA LEU A 780 38.58 -7.29 -64.75
C LEU A 780 39.96 -6.61 -64.78
N THR A 781 40.82 -7.18 -63.90
CA THR A 781 42.28 -7.46 -64.05
C THR A 781 43.21 -6.24 -64.07
N ASP A 782 44.40 -6.23 -63.49
CA ASP A 782 45.22 -7.20 -62.77
C ASP A 782 46.39 -6.42 -62.13
N GLU A 783 47.18 -7.13 -61.33
CA GLU A 783 48.61 -6.90 -61.10
C GLU A 783 49.09 -5.79 -60.11
N SER A 784 49.57 -6.31 -58.98
CA SER A 784 50.67 -5.82 -58.12
C SER A 784 52.02 -5.86 -58.86
N PRO A 785 53.22 -5.60 -58.27
CA PRO A 785 53.58 -5.25 -56.88
C PRO A 785 54.67 -4.14 -56.77
N LEU A 786 55.06 -3.71 -55.55
CA LEU A 786 56.47 -3.53 -55.13
C LEU A 786 56.60 -3.03 -53.68
N THR A 787 57.13 -3.93 -52.84
CA THR A 787 58.19 -3.79 -51.79
C THR A 787 58.24 -2.54 -50.90
N VAL A 788 57.97 -2.67 -49.59
CA VAL A 788 58.90 -3.02 -48.47
C VAL A 788 59.75 -1.84 -47.98
N SER A 789 59.47 -1.37 -46.76
CA SER A 789 60.49 -1.15 -45.72
C SER A 789 59.85 -1.17 -44.32
N THR A 790 60.55 -1.86 -43.42
CA THR A 790 60.21 -2.38 -42.09
C THR A 790 60.48 -1.43 -40.92
N SER A 791 59.71 -1.58 -39.83
CA SER A 791 60.17 -1.62 -38.40
C SER A 791 58.94 -1.96 -37.53
N GLU A 792 58.83 -3.16 -36.96
CA GLU A 792 59.11 -3.49 -35.53
C GLU A 792 58.36 -2.55 -34.55
N GLU A 793 57.44 -2.98 -33.67
CA GLU A 793 57.52 -4.04 -32.65
C GLU A 793 56.16 -4.74 -32.37
N GLU A 794 56.20 -6.07 -32.21
CA GLU A 794 55.24 -6.91 -31.44
C GLU A 794 55.50 -6.73 -29.93
N GLU A 795 54.51 -6.78 -29.04
CA GLU A 795 54.07 -7.96 -28.26
C GLU A 795 52.97 -7.43 -27.28
N SER A 796 51.93 -8.11 -26.83
CA SER A 796 51.70 -9.54 -26.55
C SER A 796 50.26 -9.72 -26.02
N ARG A 797 49.82 -10.99 -25.96
CA ARG A 797 48.66 -11.58 -25.24
C ARG A 797 47.49 -12.08 -26.09
N ARG A 798 47.68 -13.28 -26.63
CA ARG A 798 46.69 -14.37 -26.55
C ARG A 798 47.04 -15.26 -25.37
N LEU A 799 46.03 -15.83 -24.70
CA LEU A 799 46.10 -17.20 -24.20
C LEU A 799 44.75 -17.88 -24.41
N ILE A 800 44.87 -19.04 -25.06
CA ILE A 800 43.88 -20.04 -25.42
C ILE A 800 43.82 -21.05 -24.25
N TYR A 801 42.67 -21.68 -24.03
CA TYR A 801 42.63 -23.13 -23.77
C TYR A 801 41.35 -23.72 -24.33
N ASP A 802 41.56 -24.70 -25.19
CA ASP A 802 40.62 -25.67 -25.73
C ASP A 802 41.33 -27.02 -25.52
N GLU A 803 40.63 -28.06 -25.06
CA GLU A 803 40.88 -29.45 -25.50
C GLU A 803 39.97 -30.50 -24.83
N SER A 804 39.38 -31.33 -25.71
CA SER A 804 39.01 -32.75 -25.56
C SER A 804 37.90 -33.12 -24.56
N GLY A 805 36.89 -33.95 -24.83
CA GLY A 805 36.72 -34.96 -25.86
C GLY A 805 36.38 -36.31 -25.19
N SER A 806 35.11 -36.72 -25.17
CA SER A 806 34.68 -38.13 -25.22
C SER A 806 33.15 -38.28 -25.29
N ASP A 807 32.73 -39.11 -26.24
CA ASP A 807 31.36 -39.51 -26.53
C ASP A 807 30.71 -40.33 -25.39
N SER A 808 29.41 -40.13 -25.17
CA SER A 808 28.43 -41.23 -25.31
C SER A 808 26.98 -40.72 -25.20
N SER A 809 26.15 -41.40 -25.97
CA SER A 809 24.73 -41.21 -26.24
C SER A 809 23.80 -41.11 -25.04
N SER A 810 22.73 -40.33 -25.19
CA SER A 810 21.31 -40.77 -25.23
C SER A 810 20.36 -39.83 -24.49
N THR A 811 19.22 -39.54 -25.14
CA THR A 811 17.91 -39.13 -24.57
C THR A 811 17.88 -37.81 -23.77
N GLU A 812 16.92 -36.88 -23.87
CA GLU A 812 15.54 -36.89 -24.36
C GLU A 812 15.04 -35.42 -24.44
N ALA A 813 14.22 -35.14 -25.45
CA ALA A 813 13.09 -34.21 -25.49
C ALA A 813 13.15 -32.82 -24.79
N ARG A 814 13.23 -31.75 -25.61
CA ARG A 814 12.50 -30.49 -25.34
C ARG A 814 11.66 -30.10 -26.54
N ARG A 815 10.35 -30.33 -26.41
CA ARG A 815 9.31 -29.91 -27.35
C ARG A 815 8.72 -28.58 -26.87
N ALA A 816 8.69 -27.62 -27.78
CA ALA A 816 8.03 -26.33 -27.62
C ALA A 816 6.54 -26.48 -27.31
N PHE A 817 5.97 -25.57 -26.51
CA PHE A 817 4.52 -25.35 -26.45
C PHE A 817 4.18 -23.87 -26.54
N ARG A 818 3.62 -23.51 -27.71
CA ARG A 818 2.78 -22.35 -27.96
C ARG A 818 1.58 -22.38 -27.01
N ARG A 819 1.20 -21.22 -26.44
CA ARG A 819 -0.13 -21.02 -25.85
C ARG A 819 -1.02 -20.32 -26.86
N SER A 820 -2.02 -21.06 -27.35
CA SER A 820 -3.18 -20.54 -28.05
C SER A 820 -4.26 -20.10 -27.05
N THR A 821 -4.99 -19.09 -27.49
CA THR A 821 -6.26 -18.57 -27.00
C THR A 821 -7.41 -19.57 -27.11
N LEU A 822 -8.38 -19.50 -26.17
CA LEU A 822 -9.84 -19.84 -26.22
C LEU A 822 -10.33 -19.91 -24.74
N LYS A 823 -11.23 -19.07 -24.18
CA LYS A 823 -12.68 -18.80 -24.38
C LYS A 823 -13.64 -19.90 -23.85
N LYS A 824 -14.42 -19.53 -22.81
CA LYS A 824 -15.65 -20.15 -22.21
C LYS A 824 -15.45 -21.53 -21.54
N ASP A 825 -16.03 -21.85 -20.38
CA ASP A 825 -17.28 -21.43 -19.70
C ASP A 825 -17.07 -20.88 -18.28
#